data_AF-A0A538T710-F1
#
_entry.id   AF-A0A538T710-F1
#
_cell.length_a   1.000
_cell.length_b   1.000
_cell.length_c   1.000
_cell.angle_alpha   90.00
_cell.angle_beta   90.00
_cell.angle_gamma   90.00
#
_symmetry.space_group_name_H-M   'P 1'
#
loop_
_entity.id
_entity.type
_entity.pdbx_description
1 polymer ?
#
loop_
_entity_poly.entity_id
_entity_poly.type
_entity_poly.pdbx_seq_one_letter_code
_entity_poly.pdbx_strand_id
1 'polypeptide(L)'
;MKGGITSGLVYPQALLELAQEYRFRSIGGTSAGAMAASLAAAAEYGREPSDPKGKGGFEKLRDLDEWLSTGRNLLSLFQPSRSTAALYRVLLALNEEASRSAGRLSKVRPHAGRIWAGRLRRLLVLRKDAVSFWAGGISGGALGLALASCVLRSVFPHSGSSLALAASLAIVISGFSLGLVGAILGSGLHLFRIATGHLPRNHFGLCTGRKDSESPSSPDVLTDWLSARINDLAGLDPNGPPLTFGDLQRKGLSFREGGTGGGEQSIDLRMIATDLSHNQPYVLPFEQQLFLFQEEEMRRFFPANIVERMTHAKRSERVSLERLPGVHFVPDAADLPIVFAARLSMSFPALLSAVPLYTIRQSAFEIRRVGERVVLEHPDEDLQENLFSDGGIASNFPIHFFDRWLPGRPTFGINLTQMPEESFEAELPVTTQRGVTSRKILRAECFSRVSSESPGEDPEFVRSVYLPKANAPRRPEWVSIKSLAEFFGAVWTTAQNHRDRTQAMLPSYRDRIVNIRFSRGEGGLNLAMGSDRIESIRRKGRAAGKMLRNFTFDEHRWVRFLVLLDELEAELFKLRERFATPLPYEDLLIDGVARGHPYPRSVAWRQEALARMEFLLHMVGQWEDRQVTWSASHPGWGDARFFEKDGPKPEGSLRVTPKV
;
A
#
# COMPACT_ATOMS: atom_id res chain seq x y z
N MET A 1 -0.66 -1.91 8.68
CA MET A 1 -1.45 -2.74 7.74
C MET A 1 -0.85 -2.62 6.35
N LYS A 2 -0.68 -3.74 5.62
CA LYS A 2 -0.09 -3.76 4.28
C LYS A 2 -1.04 -3.22 3.20
N GLY A 3 -0.50 -2.73 2.09
CA GLY A 3 -1.29 -2.38 0.90
C GLY A 3 -1.80 -3.57 0.08
N GLY A 4 -2.71 -3.28 -0.86
CA GLY A 4 -3.27 -4.25 -1.81
C GLY A 4 -4.78 -4.09 -2.05
N ILE A 5 -5.17 -3.83 -3.31
CA ILE A 5 -6.50 -3.32 -3.72
C ILE A 5 -7.69 -4.08 -3.10
N THR A 6 -7.75 -5.41 -3.21
CA THR A 6 -8.90 -6.22 -2.71
C THR A 6 -8.61 -7.00 -1.43
N SER A 7 -7.40 -6.91 -0.90
CA SER A 7 -7.05 -7.48 0.39
C SER A 7 -7.50 -6.62 1.57
N GLY A 8 -8.12 -5.46 1.31
CA GLY A 8 -8.76 -4.61 2.32
C GLY A 8 -9.89 -5.30 3.08
N LEU A 9 -10.58 -6.29 2.49
CA LEU A 9 -11.67 -7.05 3.11
C LEU A 9 -11.24 -7.92 4.30
N VAL A 10 -9.93 -8.12 4.47
CA VAL A 10 -9.36 -8.89 5.59
C VAL A 10 -9.42 -8.11 6.89
N TYR A 11 -9.22 -6.79 6.80
CA TYR A 11 -8.94 -5.95 7.95
C TYR A 11 -10.10 -5.80 8.92
N PRO A 12 -11.35 -5.58 8.49
CA PRO A 12 -12.44 -5.36 9.43
C PRO A 12 -12.59 -6.51 10.43
N GLN A 13 -12.59 -7.77 9.95
CA GLN A 13 -12.68 -8.93 10.84
C GLN A 13 -11.47 -9.07 11.79
N ALA A 14 -10.25 -8.77 11.32
CA ALA A 14 -9.08 -8.79 12.19
C ALA A 14 -9.16 -7.69 13.28
N LEU A 15 -9.59 -6.49 12.91
CA LEU A 15 -9.75 -5.35 13.81
C LEU A 15 -10.85 -5.61 14.85
N LEU A 16 -11.98 -6.19 14.44
CA LEU A 16 -13.09 -6.55 15.35
C LEU A 16 -12.68 -7.60 16.39
N GLU A 17 -11.80 -8.55 16.03
CA GLU A 17 -11.26 -9.53 16.98
C GLU A 17 -10.26 -8.89 17.95
N LEU A 18 -9.39 -8.00 17.47
CA LEU A 18 -8.41 -7.28 18.30
C LEU A 18 -9.08 -6.25 19.23
N ALA A 19 -10.13 -5.57 18.79
CA ALA A 19 -10.80 -4.52 19.54
C ALA A 19 -11.51 -5.03 20.81
N GLN A 20 -11.72 -6.35 20.93
CA GLN A 20 -12.26 -6.99 22.13
C GLN A 20 -11.31 -6.91 23.33
N GLU A 21 -10.00 -6.83 23.09
CA GLU A 21 -8.97 -6.86 24.14
C GLU A 21 -8.05 -5.63 24.12
N TYR A 22 -7.84 -5.04 22.94
CA TYR A 22 -6.92 -3.92 22.75
C TYR A 22 -7.65 -2.61 22.46
N ARG A 23 -7.06 -1.51 22.94
CA ARG A 23 -7.33 -0.14 22.48
C ARG A 23 -6.31 0.23 21.41
N PHE A 24 -6.75 0.80 20.30
CA PHE A 24 -5.84 1.16 19.21
C PHE A 24 -5.26 2.56 19.39
N ARG A 25 -4.02 2.63 19.85
CA ARG A 25 -3.32 3.91 20.00
C ARG A 25 -2.51 4.29 18.77
N SER A 26 -1.78 3.34 18.19
CA SER A 26 -0.88 3.59 17.06
C SER A 26 -1.34 2.76 15.87
N ILE A 27 -1.85 3.44 14.85
CA ILE A 27 -2.52 2.84 13.71
C ILE A 27 -1.83 3.32 12.45
N GLY A 28 -1.53 2.40 11.54
CA GLY A 28 -1.00 2.84 10.27
C GLY A 28 -1.16 1.83 9.15
N GLY A 29 -1.06 2.34 7.93
CA GLY A 29 -1.20 1.54 6.74
C GLY A 29 -0.88 2.32 5.49
N THR A 30 -0.89 1.62 4.38
CA THR A 30 -0.59 2.15 3.05
C THR A 30 -1.58 1.57 2.07
N SER A 31 -1.96 2.32 1.02
CA SER A 31 -2.87 1.82 0.00
C SER A 31 -4.22 1.39 0.61
N ALA A 32 -4.77 0.22 0.24
CA ALA A 32 -5.97 -0.34 0.90
C ALA A 32 -5.81 -0.50 2.43
N GLY A 33 -4.57 -0.69 2.93
CA GLY A 33 -4.26 -0.70 4.35
C GLY A 33 -4.38 0.69 4.99
N ALA A 34 -4.18 1.78 4.25
CA ALA A 34 -4.45 3.15 4.72
C ALA A 34 -5.94 3.42 4.83
N MET A 35 -6.76 2.89 3.90
CA MET A 35 -8.22 2.87 4.07
C MET A 35 -8.60 2.20 5.40
N ALA A 36 -8.11 0.97 5.61
CA ALA A 36 -8.38 0.24 6.85
C ALA A 36 -7.85 0.96 8.09
N ALA A 37 -6.69 1.61 8.01
CA ALA A 37 -6.13 2.44 9.07
C ALA A 37 -7.04 3.63 9.43
N SER A 38 -7.55 4.34 8.41
CA SER A 38 -8.46 5.46 8.62
C SER A 38 -9.79 5.02 9.26
N LEU A 39 -10.36 3.91 8.79
CA LEU A 39 -11.59 3.35 9.34
C LEU A 39 -11.38 2.83 10.78
N ALA A 40 -10.22 2.22 11.06
CA ALA A 40 -9.87 1.76 12.41
C ALA A 40 -9.69 2.94 13.38
N ALA A 41 -9.02 4.01 12.95
CA ALA A 41 -8.82 5.20 13.76
C ALA A 41 -10.15 5.91 14.04
N ALA A 42 -11.02 6.04 13.04
CA ALA A 42 -12.36 6.57 13.21
C ALA A 42 -13.22 5.70 14.15
N ALA A 43 -13.21 4.39 13.96
CA ALA A 43 -13.95 3.45 14.81
C ALA A 43 -13.43 3.47 16.27
N GLU A 44 -12.13 3.66 16.48
CA GLU A 44 -11.56 3.82 17.82
C GLU A 44 -11.91 5.18 18.44
N TYR A 45 -11.91 6.26 17.65
CA TYR A 45 -12.34 7.58 18.09
C TYR A 45 -13.81 7.57 18.55
N GLY A 46 -14.68 6.92 17.76
CA GLY A 46 -16.10 6.74 18.05
C GLY A 46 -16.43 5.48 18.85
N ARG A 47 -15.43 4.80 19.45
CA ARG A 47 -15.62 3.51 20.15
C ARG A 47 -16.74 3.61 21.19
N GLU A 48 -16.68 4.65 22.00
CA GLU A 48 -17.66 5.01 23.01
C GLU A 48 -18.55 6.11 22.43
N PRO A 49 -19.82 5.81 22.06
CA PRO A 49 -20.70 6.78 21.44
C PRO A 49 -21.15 7.83 22.46
N SER A 50 -21.35 9.07 22.00
CA SER A 50 -21.84 10.17 22.84
C SER A 50 -23.28 9.93 23.33
N ASP A 51 -24.10 9.24 22.54
CA ASP A 51 -25.41 8.74 22.94
C ASP A 51 -25.28 7.28 23.38
N PRO A 52 -25.57 6.94 24.66
CA PRO A 52 -25.52 5.56 25.16
C PRO A 52 -26.42 4.56 24.41
N LYS A 53 -27.43 5.03 23.66
CA LYS A 53 -28.30 4.18 22.83
C LYS A 53 -27.78 4.03 21.39
N GLY A 54 -26.78 4.83 21.00
CA GLY A 54 -26.17 4.78 19.67
C GLY A 54 -25.20 3.61 19.51
N LYS A 55 -24.96 3.20 18.25
CA LYS A 55 -23.92 2.21 17.95
C LYS A 55 -22.53 2.81 18.08
N GLY A 56 -21.64 2.11 18.79
CA GLY A 56 -20.22 2.47 18.87
C GLY A 56 -19.49 2.25 17.54
N GLY A 57 -18.33 2.88 17.37
CA GLY A 57 -17.56 2.86 16.12
C GLY A 57 -17.21 1.45 15.62
N PHE A 58 -16.89 0.50 16.51
CA PHE A 58 -16.64 -0.89 16.14
C PHE A 58 -17.90 -1.70 15.80
N GLU A 59 -19.06 -1.32 16.31
CA GLU A 59 -20.33 -1.91 15.90
C GLU A 59 -20.69 -1.45 14.49
N LYS A 60 -20.54 -0.15 14.21
CA LYS A 60 -20.66 0.40 12.85
C LYS A 60 -19.63 -0.21 11.89
N LEU A 61 -18.41 -0.50 12.34
CA LEU A 61 -17.40 -1.21 11.53
C LEU A 61 -17.85 -2.65 11.19
N ARG A 62 -18.60 -3.31 12.07
CA ARG A 62 -19.19 -4.63 11.80
C ARG A 62 -20.28 -4.54 10.74
N ASP A 63 -21.17 -3.56 10.84
CA ASP A 63 -22.19 -3.31 9.80
C ASP A 63 -21.52 -3.02 8.44
N LEU A 64 -20.41 -2.26 8.45
CA LEU A 64 -19.62 -1.97 7.27
C LEU A 64 -18.98 -3.23 6.66
N ASP A 65 -18.44 -4.13 7.49
CA ASP A 65 -17.91 -5.42 7.02
C ASP A 65 -19.00 -6.28 6.38
N GLU A 66 -20.21 -6.29 6.95
CA GLU A 66 -21.37 -6.97 6.35
C GLU A 66 -21.74 -6.35 5.00
N TRP A 67 -21.78 -5.02 4.90
CA TRP A 67 -22.03 -4.34 3.62
C TRP A 67 -20.95 -4.67 2.57
N LEU A 68 -19.67 -4.65 2.96
CA LEU A 68 -18.55 -5.03 2.11
C LEU A 68 -18.62 -6.50 1.68
N SER A 69 -19.26 -7.36 2.48
CA SER A 69 -19.43 -8.78 2.17
C SER A 69 -20.48 -9.05 1.08
N THR A 70 -21.38 -8.09 0.85
CA THR A 70 -22.47 -8.25 -0.13
C THR A 70 -22.03 -7.88 -1.55
N GLY A 71 -21.77 -8.90 -2.37
CA GLY A 71 -21.70 -8.77 -3.83
C GLY A 71 -20.58 -7.86 -4.37
N ARG A 72 -20.95 -6.89 -5.23
CA ARG A 72 -20.04 -6.02 -6.00
C ARG A 72 -19.90 -4.60 -5.42
N ASN A 73 -20.27 -4.40 -4.15
CA ASN A 73 -20.33 -3.08 -3.53
C ASN A 73 -19.01 -2.32 -3.59
N LEU A 74 -17.89 -2.96 -3.21
CA LEU A 74 -16.57 -2.32 -3.29
C LEU A 74 -16.18 -1.95 -4.73
N LEU A 75 -16.48 -2.81 -5.70
CA LEU A 75 -16.23 -2.53 -7.12
C LEU A 75 -17.05 -1.34 -7.61
N SER A 76 -18.30 -1.19 -7.13
CA SER A 76 -19.20 -0.11 -7.55
C SER A 76 -18.72 1.29 -7.16
N LEU A 77 -17.81 1.38 -6.17
CA LEU A 77 -17.18 2.64 -5.78
C LEU A 77 -16.15 3.15 -6.81
N PHE A 78 -15.65 2.27 -7.69
CA PHE A 78 -14.69 2.62 -8.75
C PHE A 78 -15.45 2.93 -10.04
N GLN A 79 -15.86 4.20 -10.19
CA GLN A 79 -16.58 4.68 -11.36
C GLN A 79 -15.64 5.48 -12.26
N PRO A 80 -15.57 5.15 -13.57
CA PRO A 80 -14.66 5.83 -14.48
C PRO A 80 -15.18 7.23 -14.84
N SER A 81 -14.25 8.12 -15.19
CA SER A 81 -14.58 9.39 -15.85
C SER A 81 -15.14 9.13 -17.26
N ARG A 82 -15.96 10.05 -17.79
CA ARG A 82 -16.59 9.88 -19.12
C ARG A 82 -15.58 9.59 -20.24
N SER A 83 -14.46 10.29 -20.23
CA SER A 83 -13.38 10.15 -21.22
C SER A 83 -12.62 8.82 -21.14
N THR A 84 -12.65 8.15 -19.99
CA THR A 84 -11.92 6.90 -19.72
C THR A 84 -12.84 5.67 -19.63
N ALA A 85 -14.16 5.87 -19.69
CA ALA A 85 -15.17 4.82 -19.50
C ALA A 85 -15.05 3.67 -20.50
N ALA A 86 -14.68 3.93 -21.76
CA ALA A 86 -14.46 2.87 -22.75
C ALA A 86 -13.30 1.94 -22.34
N LEU A 87 -12.17 2.52 -21.93
CA LEU A 87 -11.01 1.77 -21.46
C LEU A 87 -11.32 0.99 -20.18
N TYR A 88 -12.04 1.61 -19.24
CA TYR A 88 -12.48 0.94 -18.00
C TYR A 88 -13.37 -0.28 -18.26
N ARG A 89 -14.36 -0.17 -19.15
CA ARG A 89 -15.25 -1.30 -19.51
C ARG A 89 -14.50 -2.46 -20.14
N VAL A 90 -13.51 -2.17 -20.98
CA VAL A 90 -12.64 -3.19 -21.60
C VAL A 90 -11.78 -3.87 -20.53
N LEU A 91 -11.15 -3.11 -19.64
CA LEU A 91 -10.34 -3.65 -18.55
C LEU A 91 -11.14 -4.53 -17.59
N LEU A 92 -12.34 -4.10 -17.17
CA LEU A 92 -13.21 -4.92 -16.34
C LEU A 92 -13.59 -6.24 -17.02
N ALA A 93 -13.94 -6.20 -18.30
CA ALA A 93 -14.32 -7.40 -19.04
C ALA A 93 -13.14 -8.36 -19.24
N LEU A 94 -11.92 -7.84 -19.45
CA LEU A 94 -10.70 -8.65 -19.47
C LEU A 94 -10.43 -9.30 -18.11
N ASN A 95 -10.65 -8.59 -17.01
CA ASN A 95 -10.46 -9.11 -15.65
C ASN A 95 -11.50 -10.20 -15.30
N GLU A 96 -12.77 -10.00 -15.68
CA GLU A 96 -13.82 -11.02 -15.54
C GLU A 96 -13.50 -12.29 -16.35
N GLU A 97 -12.96 -12.13 -17.56
CA GLU A 97 -12.57 -13.25 -18.40
C GLU A 97 -11.35 -14.01 -17.83
N ALA A 98 -10.33 -13.28 -17.36
CA ALA A 98 -9.17 -13.87 -16.70
C ALA A 98 -9.57 -14.70 -15.46
N SER A 99 -10.49 -14.16 -14.65
CA SER A 99 -11.01 -14.83 -13.45
C SER A 99 -11.80 -16.10 -13.78
N ARG A 100 -12.62 -16.08 -14.86
CA ARG A 100 -13.36 -17.25 -15.35
C ARG A 100 -12.45 -18.34 -15.92
N SER A 101 -11.37 -17.94 -16.60
CA SER A 101 -10.38 -18.89 -17.12
C SER A 101 -9.62 -19.59 -16.00
N ALA A 102 -9.29 -18.88 -14.91
CA ALA A 102 -8.60 -19.44 -13.75
C ALA A 102 -9.41 -20.56 -13.06
N GLY A 103 -10.71 -20.36 -12.82
CA GLY A 103 -11.57 -21.35 -12.18
C GLY A 103 -11.91 -22.60 -13.01
N ARG A 104 -11.54 -22.65 -14.30
CA ARG A 104 -11.84 -23.77 -15.24
C ARG A 104 -10.61 -24.60 -15.62
N LEU A 105 -9.44 -24.36 -15.01
CA LEU A 105 -8.24 -25.18 -15.20
C LEU A 105 -8.38 -26.53 -14.48
N SER A 106 -9.28 -27.38 -14.98
CA SER A 106 -9.21 -28.83 -14.82
C SER A 106 -8.02 -29.38 -15.61
N LYS A 107 -7.38 -30.44 -15.10
CA LYS A 107 -6.13 -31.14 -15.55
C LYS A 107 -6.05 -31.62 -17.03
N VAL A 108 -6.86 -31.10 -17.95
CA VAL A 108 -6.89 -31.54 -19.36
C VAL A 108 -6.13 -30.54 -20.25
N ARG A 109 -5.15 -31.04 -21.02
CA ARG A 109 -4.44 -30.24 -22.03
C ARG A 109 -5.43 -29.60 -23.00
N PRO A 110 -5.45 -28.26 -23.16
CA PRO A 110 -6.39 -27.61 -24.05
C PRO A 110 -6.08 -27.99 -25.50
N HIS A 111 -7.09 -28.50 -26.21
CA HIS A 111 -7.03 -28.71 -27.66
C HIS A 111 -6.83 -27.36 -28.38
N ALA A 112 -6.13 -27.35 -29.52
CA ALA A 112 -5.81 -26.13 -30.28
C ALA A 112 -7.04 -25.23 -30.56
N GLY A 113 -8.21 -25.83 -30.82
CA GLY A 113 -9.48 -25.10 -31.01
C GLY A 113 -9.96 -24.31 -29.79
N ARG A 114 -9.70 -24.79 -28.56
CA ARG A 114 -10.04 -24.05 -27.32
C ARG A 114 -9.11 -22.84 -27.12
N ILE A 115 -7.86 -22.93 -27.56
CA ILE A 115 -6.89 -21.82 -27.49
C ILE A 115 -7.34 -20.69 -28.43
N TRP A 116 -7.70 -21.02 -29.67
CA TRP A 116 -8.22 -20.05 -30.64
C TRP A 116 -9.55 -19.44 -30.20
N ALA A 117 -10.49 -20.25 -29.68
CA ALA A 117 -11.74 -19.74 -29.13
C ALA A 117 -11.52 -18.79 -27.94
N GLY A 118 -10.56 -19.08 -27.07
CA GLY A 118 -10.18 -18.20 -25.96
C GLY A 118 -9.55 -16.89 -26.41
N ARG A 119 -8.68 -16.92 -27.44
CA ARG A 119 -8.10 -15.69 -28.03
C ARG A 119 -9.15 -14.83 -28.71
N LEU A 120 -10.04 -15.45 -29.50
CA LEU A 120 -11.13 -14.74 -30.15
C LEU A 120 -12.08 -14.11 -29.13
N ARG A 121 -12.41 -14.82 -28.04
CA ARG A 121 -13.25 -14.30 -26.96
C ARG A 121 -12.63 -13.06 -26.29
N ARG A 122 -11.31 -13.07 -26.05
CA ARG A 122 -10.57 -11.90 -25.53
C ARG A 122 -10.58 -10.73 -26.50
N LEU A 123 -10.41 -10.98 -27.79
CA LEU A 123 -10.49 -9.92 -28.81
C LEU A 123 -11.91 -9.34 -28.90
N LEU A 124 -12.94 -10.16 -28.75
CA LEU A 124 -14.33 -9.74 -28.70
C LEU A 124 -14.68 -8.91 -27.45
N VAL A 125 -13.80 -8.82 -26.45
CA VAL A 125 -13.98 -7.87 -25.33
C VAL A 125 -13.95 -6.42 -25.82
N LEU A 126 -13.22 -6.13 -26.90
CA LEU A 126 -13.14 -4.79 -27.51
C LEU A 126 -14.51 -4.26 -27.94
N ARG A 127 -15.52 -5.11 -28.17
CA ARG A 127 -16.90 -4.70 -28.44
C ARG A 127 -17.54 -3.87 -27.32
N LYS A 128 -16.95 -3.87 -26.12
CA LYS A 128 -17.36 -2.99 -25.01
C LYS A 128 -17.10 -1.51 -25.31
N ASP A 129 -16.19 -1.22 -26.23
CA ASP A 129 -16.05 0.07 -26.90
C ASP A 129 -16.92 0.11 -28.16
N ALA A 130 -18.23 0.02 -27.96
CA ALA A 130 -19.20 -0.29 -29.03
C ALA A 130 -19.09 0.64 -30.24
N VAL A 131 -18.87 1.95 -30.03
CA VAL A 131 -18.83 2.93 -31.11
C VAL A 131 -17.66 2.66 -32.06
N SER A 132 -16.44 2.57 -31.54
CA SER A 132 -15.24 2.36 -32.36
C SER A 132 -15.16 0.94 -32.91
N PHE A 133 -15.67 -0.05 -32.19
CA PHE A 133 -15.73 -1.44 -32.64
C PHE A 133 -16.64 -1.58 -33.86
N TRP A 134 -17.87 -1.05 -33.81
CA TRP A 134 -18.80 -1.14 -34.94
C TRP A 134 -18.40 -0.22 -36.09
N ALA A 135 -17.92 1.00 -35.83
CA ALA A 135 -17.45 1.89 -36.89
C ALA A 135 -16.26 1.31 -37.67
N GLY A 136 -15.26 0.75 -36.95
CA GLY A 136 -14.15 0.04 -37.56
C GLY A 136 -14.59 -1.21 -38.30
N GLY A 137 -15.57 -1.94 -37.75
CA GLY A 137 -16.11 -3.15 -38.37
C GLY A 137 -16.88 -2.91 -39.65
N ILE A 138 -17.73 -1.88 -39.68
CA ILE A 138 -18.47 -1.46 -40.87
C ILE A 138 -17.49 -1.00 -41.96
N SER A 139 -16.50 -0.19 -41.59
CA SER A 139 -15.49 0.32 -42.53
C SER A 139 -14.64 -0.81 -43.12
N GLY A 140 -14.16 -1.73 -42.27
CA GLY A 140 -13.39 -2.91 -42.70
C GLY A 140 -14.21 -3.87 -43.54
N GLY A 141 -15.48 -4.07 -43.20
CA GLY A 141 -16.40 -4.93 -43.95
C GLY A 141 -16.72 -4.37 -45.33
N ALA A 142 -17.01 -3.06 -45.42
CA ALA A 142 -17.22 -2.37 -46.69
C ALA A 142 -15.98 -2.46 -47.60
N LEU A 143 -14.78 -2.26 -47.04
CA LEU A 143 -13.51 -2.42 -47.77
C LEU A 143 -13.31 -3.86 -48.25
N GLY A 144 -13.60 -4.86 -47.41
CA GLY A 144 -13.45 -6.27 -47.78
C GLY A 144 -14.42 -6.71 -48.88
N LEU A 145 -15.67 -6.26 -48.82
CA LEU A 145 -16.66 -6.49 -49.87
C LEU A 145 -16.24 -5.81 -51.19
N ALA A 146 -15.72 -4.58 -51.13
CA ALA A 146 -15.25 -3.85 -52.31
C ALA A 146 -14.04 -4.55 -52.97
N LEU A 147 -13.03 -4.94 -52.18
CA LEU A 147 -11.83 -5.63 -52.67
C LEU A 147 -12.18 -7.00 -53.26
N ALA A 148 -13.00 -7.79 -52.57
CA ALA A 148 -13.40 -9.11 -53.04
C ALA A 148 -14.28 -9.03 -54.31
N SER A 149 -15.13 -8.00 -54.43
CA SER A 149 -15.92 -7.75 -55.64
C SER A 149 -15.03 -7.36 -56.84
N CYS A 150 -13.99 -6.56 -56.63
CA CYS A 150 -13.03 -6.20 -57.68
C CYS A 150 -12.24 -7.42 -58.16
N VAL A 151 -11.71 -8.22 -57.23
CA VAL A 151 -10.98 -9.46 -57.55
C VAL A 151 -11.89 -10.42 -58.32
N LEU A 152 -13.13 -10.60 -57.87
CA LEU A 152 -14.07 -11.49 -58.53
C LEU A 152 -14.38 -11.07 -59.97
N ARG A 153 -14.62 -9.78 -60.20
CA ARG A 153 -14.86 -9.22 -61.53
C ARG A 153 -13.64 -9.38 -62.46
N SER A 154 -12.43 -9.32 -61.92
CA SER A 154 -11.19 -9.50 -62.71
C SER A 154 -10.86 -10.95 -63.06
N VAL A 155 -11.18 -11.91 -62.19
CA VAL A 155 -10.76 -13.32 -62.36
C VAL A 155 -11.85 -14.16 -63.05
N PHE A 156 -13.12 -13.80 -62.92
CA PHE A 156 -14.25 -14.59 -63.40
C PHE A 156 -15.27 -13.75 -64.19
N PRO A 157 -14.91 -13.21 -65.37
CA PRO A 157 -15.80 -12.34 -66.13
C PRO A 157 -17.05 -13.07 -66.70
N HIS A 158 -17.01 -14.41 -66.86
CA HIS A 158 -18.11 -15.21 -67.44
C HIS A 158 -18.17 -16.66 -66.86
N SER A 159 -18.59 -16.85 -65.61
CA SER A 159 -18.57 -18.17 -64.95
C SER A 159 -19.95 -18.73 -64.62
N GLY A 160 -20.12 -20.05 -64.81
CA GLY A 160 -21.36 -20.80 -64.54
C GLY A 160 -21.81 -20.80 -63.07
N SER A 161 -23.05 -21.24 -62.86
CA SER A 161 -23.83 -21.08 -61.61
C SER A 161 -23.19 -21.64 -60.33
N SER A 162 -22.33 -22.67 -60.40
CA SER A 162 -21.66 -23.26 -59.23
C SER A 162 -20.45 -22.44 -58.74
N LEU A 163 -19.73 -21.76 -59.63
CA LEU A 163 -18.60 -20.89 -59.29
C LEU A 163 -19.06 -19.57 -58.66
N ALA A 164 -20.26 -19.09 -59.04
CA ALA A 164 -20.88 -17.90 -58.47
C ALA A 164 -21.20 -18.05 -56.97
N LEU A 165 -21.59 -19.26 -56.53
CA LEU A 165 -21.90 -19.51 -55.13
C LEU A 165 -20.64 -19.52 -54.25
N ALA A 166 -19.57 -20.20 -54.68
CA ALA A 166 -18.27 -20.19 -54.00
C ALA A 166 -17.65 -18.78 -53.95
N ALA A 167 -17.78 -18.02 -55.04
CA ALA A 167 -17.38 -16.63 -55.15
C ALA A 167 -18.14 -15.72 -54.18
N SER A 168 -19.47 -15.87 -54.08
CA SER A 168 -20.30 -15.10 -53.14
C SER A 168 -19.93 -15.42 -51.68
N LEU A 169 -19.64 -16.68 -51.38
CA LEU A 169 -19.20 -17.10 -50.05
C LEU A 169 -17.82 -16.52 -49.71
N ALA A 170 -16.89 -16.49 -50.67
CA ALA A 170 -15.57 -15.86 -50.49
C ALA A 170 -15.67 -14.34 -50.25
N ILE A 171 -16.59 -13.64 -50.93
CA ILE A 171 -16.87 -12.21 -50.68
C ILE A 171 -17.39 -12.01 -49.25
N VAL A 172 -18.35 -12.82 -48.82
CA VAL A 172 -18.93 -12.73 -47.46
C VAL A 172 -17.88 -13.03 -46.41
N ILE A 173 -17.05 -14.06 -46.60
CA ILE A 173 -15.95 -14.40 -45.68
C ILE A 173 -14.90 -13.29 -45.64
N SER A 174 -14.53 -12.71 -46.79
CA SER A 174 -13.58 -11.59 -46.86
C SER A 174 -14.12 -10.35 -46.15
N GLY A 175 -15.38 -9.97 -46.42
CA GLY A 175 -16.06 -8.87 -45.74
C GLY A 175 -16.16 -9.07 -44.23
N PHE A 176 -16.51 -10.29 -43.78
CA PHE A 176 -16.54 -10.61 -42.35
C PHE A 176 -15.14 -10.57 -41.72
N SER A 177 -14.12 -11.10 -42.39
CA SER A 177 -12.75 -11.16 -41.88
C SER A 177 -12.13 -9.77 -41.77
N LEU A 178 -12.24 -8.95 -42.82
CA LEU A 178 -11.75 -7.58 -42.82
C LEU A 178 -12.60 -6.67 -41.93
N GLY A 179 -13.90 -6.94 -41.77
CA GLY A 179 -14.74 -6.31 -40.76
C GLY A 179 -14.27 -6.62 -39.35
N LEU A 180 -13.97 -7.88 -39.03
CA LEU A 180 -13.43 -8.24 -37.71
C LEU A 180 -12.07 -7.57 -37.44
N VAL A 181 -11.17 -7.54 -38.43
CA VAL A 181 -9.88 -6.85 -38.34
C VAL A 181 -10.08 -5.34 -38.14
N GLY A 182 -10.98 -4.71 -38.91
CA GLY A 182 -11.31 -3.30 -38.77
C GLY A 182 -11.89 -2.95 -37.40
N ALA A 183 -12.75 -3.81 -36.85
CA ALA A 183 -13.32 -3.64 -35.51
C ALA A 183 -12.26 -3.70 -34.40
N ILE A 184 -11.31 -4.64 -34.51
CA ILE A 184 -10.18 -4.78 -33.59
C ILE A 184 -9.25 -3.58 -33.67
N LEU A 185 -8.84 -3.18 -34.89
CA LEU A 185 -7.94 -2.04 -35.10
C LEU A 185 -8.58 -0.72 -34.68
N GLY A 186 -9.85 -0.50 -35.02
CA GLY A 186 -10.59 0.72 -34.64
C GLY A 186 -10.70 0.88 -33.12
N SER A 187 -11.08 -0.19 -32.43
CA SER A 187 -11.12 -0.20 -30.95
C SER A 187 -9.71 -0.05 -30.37
N GLY A 188 -8.72 -0.76 -30.91
CA GLY A 188 -7.34 -0.68 -30.46
C GLY A 188 -6.77 0.75 -30.55
N LEU A 189 -7.00 1.43 -31.67
CA LEU A 189 -6.57 2.82 -31.87
C LEU A 189 -7.31 3.80 -30.96
N HIS A 190 -8.62 3.62 -30.77
CA HIS A 190 -9.39 4.47 -29.86
C HIS A 190 -8.92 4.31 -28.41
N LEU A 191 -8.76 3.08 -27.93
CA LEU A 191 -8.22 2.80 -26.60
C LEU A 191 -6.79 3.31 -26.45
N PHE A 192 -5.96 3.23 -27.49
CA PHE A 192 -4.62 3.82 -27.50
C PHE A 192 -4.67 5.35 -27.37
N ARG A 193 -5.58 6.03 -28.06
CA ARG A 193 -5.80 7.48 -27.92
C ARG A 193 -6.32 7.87 -26.53
N ILE A 194 -7.17 7.05 -25.92
CA ILE A 194 -7.59 7.24 -24.53
C ILE A 194 -6.36 7.10 -23.61
N ALA A 195 -5.56 6.05 -23.81
CA ALA A 195 -4.40 5.78 -22.97
C ALA A 195 -3.31 6.86 -23.08
N THR A 196 -3.08 7.44 -24.26
CA THR A 196 -2.03 8.44 -24.49
C THR A 196 -2.49 9.88 -24.33
N GLY A 197 -3.78 10.18 -24.54
CA GLY A 197 -4.31 11.55 -24.45
C GLY A 197 -5.17 11.82 -23.22
N HIS A 198 -6.09 10.91 -22.88
CA HIS A 198 -7.08 11.14 -21.82
C HIS A 198 -6.58 10.70 -20.44
N LEU A 199 -5.78 9.64 -20.34
CA LEU A 199 -5.19 9.23 -19.06
C LEU A 199 -4.28 10.31 -18.47
N PRO A 200 -3.33 10.93 -19.21
CA PRO A 200 -2.50 12.00 -18.64
C PRO A 200 -3.32 13.17 -18.12
N ARG A 201 -4.35 13.61 -18.87
CA ARG A 201 -5.29 14.68 -18.45
C ARG A 201 -6.14 14.30 -17.23
N ASN A 202 -6.26 13.01 -16.94
CA ASN A 202 -6.94 12.47 -15.77
C ASN A 202 -5.95 11.94 -14.72
N HIS A 203 -4.72 12.48 -14.70
CA HIS A 203 -3.67 12.15 -13.74
C HIS A 203 -3.39 10.64 -13.68
N PHE A 204 -3.30 10.03 -14.86
CA PHE A 204 -2.98 8.62 -15.10
C PHE A 204 -3.92 7.61 -14.41
N GLY A 205 -5.16 8.02 -14.09
CA GLY A 205 -6.19 7.13 -13.56
C GLY A 205 -7.45 7.08 -14.41
N LEU A 206 -8.20 5.98 -14.29
CA LEU A 206 -9.51 5.83 -14.93
C LEU A 206 -10.62 6.50 -14.12
N CYS A 207 -10.52 6.48 -12.79
CA CYS A 207 -11.52 6.98 -11.85
C CYS A 207 -10.91 8.12 -11.03
N THR A 208 -11.59 9.25 -10.89
CA THR A 208 -11.13 10.32 -9.97
C THR A 208 -11.45 10.00 -8.50
N GLY A 209 -12.50 9.20 -8.27
CA GLY A 209 -13.05 8.92 -6.94
C GLY A 209 -14.16 9.89 -6.51
N ARG A 210 -14.57 10.81 -7.39
CA ARG A 210 -15.63 11.82 -7.17
C ARG A 210 -16.80 11.67 -8.14
N LYS A 211 -17.99 12.08 -7.70
CA LYS A 211 -19.18 12.13 -8.56
C LYS A 211 -18.98 13.21 -9.62
N ASP A 212 -19.43 12.92 -10.82
CA ASP A 212 -19.49 13.90 -11.89
C ASP A 212 -20.54 14.97 -11.53
N SER A 213 -20.16 16.25 -11.58
CA SER A 213 -21.02 17.39 -11.21
C SER A 213 -22.32 17.44 -12.01
N GLU A 214 -22.33 16.88 -13.21
CA GLU A 214 -23.49 16.84 -14.10
C GLU A 214 -24.44 15.66 -13.82
N SER A 215 -24.09 14.73 -12.93
CA SER A 215 -24.92 13.56 -12.58
C SER A 215 -24.91 13.24 -11.08
N PRO A 216 -25.49 14.13 -10.23
CA PRO A 216 -25.47 14.01 -8.77
C PRO A 216 -26.29 12.84 -8.20
N SER A 217 -27.22 12.27 -8.97
CA SER A 217 -28.03 11.10 -8.61
C SER A 217 -27.29 9.75 -8.75
N SER A 218 -25.98 9.77 -9.08
CA SER A 218 -25.17 8.57 -9.23
C SER A 218 -24.90 7.86 -7.88
N PRO A 219 -24.75 6.52 -7.90
CA PRO A 219 -24.34 5.74 -6.73
C PRO A 219 -23.03 6.27 -6.15
N ASP A 220 -22.78 6.01 -4.87
CA ASP A 220 -21.61 6.53 -4.19
C ASP A 220 -20.28 6.10 -4.85
N VAL A 221 -19.33 7.01 -4.82
CA VAL A 221 -17.97 6.86 -5.35
C VAL A 221 -16.98 6.78 -4.19
N LEU A 222 -15.79 6.24 -4.45
CA LEU A 222 -14.83 5.89 -3.41
C LEU A 222 -14.51 7.01 -2.41
N THR A 223 -14.18 8.22 -2.86
CA THR A 223 -13.72 9.28 -1.96
C THR A 223 -14.87 9.88 -1.15
N ASP A 224 -16.04 10.07 -1.77
CA ASP A 224 -17.26 10.55 -1.10
C ASP A 224 -17.71 9.56 -0.04
N TRP A 225 -17.78 8.29 -0.41
CA TRP A 225 -18.14 7.19 0.48
C TRP A 225 -17.15 7.10 1.66
N LEU A 226 -15.85 7.17 1.38
CA LEU A 226 -14.83 7.04 2.43
C LEU A 226 -14.90 8.23 3.40
N SER A 227 -15.10 9.45 2.88
CA SER A 227 -15.30 10.66 3.69
C SER A 227 -16.48 10.49 4.65
N ALA A 228 -17.64 10.11 4.12
CA ALA A 228 -18.84 9.90 4.91
C ALA A 228 -18.69 8.78 5.94
N ARG A 229 -18.04 7.67 5.56
CA ARG A 229 -17.83 6.52 6.45
C ARG A 229 -16.84 6.80 7.58
N ILE A 230 -15.78 7.57 7.33
CA ILE A 230 -14.84 7.99 8.38
C ILE A 230 -15.60 8.79 9.44
N ASN A 231 -16.40 9.78 9.04
CA ASN A 231 -17.20 10.58 9.97
C ASN A 231 -18.24 9.73 10.72
N ASP A 232 -18.98 8.88 10.00
CA ASP A 232 -19.99 8.00 10.61
C ASP A 232 -19.40 7.08 11.67
N LEU A 233 -18.28 6.40 11.37
CA LEU A 233 -17.56 5.54 12.32
C LEU A 233 -17.07 6.30 13.55
N ALA A 234 -16.70 7.58 13.37
CA ALA A 234 -16.29 8.48 14.44
C ALA A 234 -17.45 9.03 15.28
N GLY A 235 -18.71 8.76 14.88
CA GLY A 235 -19.90 9.30 15.53
C GLY A 235 -20.20 10.76 15.15
N LEU A 236 -19.64 11.24 14.03
CA LEU A 236 -19.86 12.58 13.49
C LEU A 236 -20.91 12.54 12.36
N ASP A 237 -21.44 13.71 11.99
CA ASP A 237 -22.30 13.85 10.81
C ASP A 237 -21.52 13.41 9.54
N PRO A 238 -22.01 12.41 8.79
CA PRO A 238 -21.35 11.93 7.57
C PRO A 238 -21.04 13.03 6.55
N ASN A 239 -21.86 14.08 6.46
CA ASN A 239 -21.66 15.19 5.53
C ASN A 239 -21.13 16.47 6.20
N GLY A 240 -20.90 16.44 7.51
CA GLY A 240 -20.42 17.58 8.30
C GLY A 240 -18.91 17.82 8.14
N PRO A 241 -18.30 18.63 9.03
CA PRO A 241 -16.85 18.84 9.05
C PRO A 241 -16.09 17.51 9.16
N PRO A 242 -14.98 17.32 8.43
CA PRO A 242 -14.27 16.04 8.43
C PRO A 242 -13.45 15.81 9.70
N LEU A 243 -13.36 14.55 10.11
CA LEU A 243 -12.42 14.12 11.15
C LEU A 243 -10.98 14.41 10.72
N THR A 244 -10.23 15.11 11.57
CA THR A 244 -8.82 15.48 11.34
C THR A 244 -7.85 14.66 12.18
N PHE A 245 -6.56 14.68 11.84
CA PHE A 245 -5.53 14.07 12.70
C PHE A 245 -5.42 14.78 14.06
N GLY A 246 -5.68 16.09 14.13
CA GLY A 246 -5.71 16.82 15.41
C GLY A 246 -6.84 16.36 16.33
N ASP A 247 -7.98 15.95 15.78
CA ASP A 247 -9.08 15.38 16.58
C ASP A 247 -8.69 14.03 17.19
N LEU A 248 -8.02 13.17 16.41
CA LEU A 248 -7.44 11.92 16.91
C LEU A 248 -6.40 12.16 18.00
N GLN A 249 -5.57 13.19 17.82
CA GLN A 249 -4.52 13.54 18.77
C GLN A 249 -5.07 14.09 20.09
N ARG A 250 -6.20 14.80 20.04
CA ARG A 250 -6.88 15.33 21.24
C ARG A 250 -7.77 14.30 21.94
N LYS A 251 -8.08 13.17 21.29
CA LYS A 251 -8.89 12.12 21.90
C LYS A 251 -8.13 11.51 23.08
N GLY A 252 -8.55 11.84 24.30
CA GLY A 252 -8.10 11.14 25.51
C GLY A 252 -8.65 9.71 25.53
N LEU A 253 -7.76 8.72 25.53
CA LEU A 253 -8.12 7.32 25.69
C LEU A 253 -8.25 6.96 27.18
N SER A 254 -9.47 6.59 27.60
CA SER A 254 -9.73 6.02 28.92
C SER A 254 -9.26 4.55 28.97
N PHE A 255 -8.39 4.22 29.94
CA PHE A 255 -8.01 2.84 30.24
C PHE A 255 -8.73 2.38 31.51
N ARG A 256 -9.08 1.09 31.60
CA ARG A 256 -9.54 0.50 32.86
C ARG A 256 -8.45 0.68 33.93
N GLU A 257 -8.86 1.07 35.13
CA GLU A 257 -8.02 1.40 36.28
C GLU A 257 -6.86 0.41 36.49
N GLY A 258 -5.63 0.93 36.64
CA GLY A 258 -4.44 0.15 37.02
C GLY A 258 -3.11 0.57 36.39
N GLY A 259 -3.12 1.43 35.36
CA GLY A 259 -1.89 1.91 34.70
C GLY A 259 -1.39 3.23 35.27
N THR A 260 -0.34 3.20 36.10
CA THR A 260 0.39 4.39 36.57
C THR A 260 1.23 4.99 35.44
N GLY A 261 0.60 5.78 34.59
CA GLY A 261 1.26 6.46 33.47
C GLY A 261 0.48 7.68 33.00
N GLY A 262 0.59 8.77 33.77
CA GLY A 262 -0.02 10.07 33.47
C GLY A 262 0.61 10.72 32.24
N GLY A 263 -0.12 10.72 31.14
CA GLY A 263 0.10 11.54 29.97
C GLY A 263 -1.12 11.39 29.08
N GLU A 264 -1.76 12.48 28.65
CA GLU A 264 -2.92 12.46 27.76
C GLU A 264 -2.61 11.53 26.57
N GLN A 265 -3.32 10.40 26.53
CA GLN A 265 -3.02 9.33 25.58
C GLN A 265 -3.87 9.51 24.34
N SER A 266 -3.21 9.74 23.21
CA SER A 266 -3.82 10.10 21.94
C SER A 266 -3.76 9.00 20.88
N ILE A 267 -4.64 9.06 19.87
CA ILE A 267 -4.61 8.17 18.70
C ILE A 267 -3.62 8.75 17.67
N ASP A 268 -2.54 8.02 17.40
CA ASP A 268 -1.53 8.32 16.38
C ASP A 268 -1.83 7.50 15.12
N LEU A 269 -2.27 8.19 14.07
CA LEU A 269 -2.54 7.62 12.76
C LEU A 269 -1.43 8.02 11.78
N ARG A 270 -0.81 7.05 11.11
CA ARG A 270 0.20 7.30 10.08
C ARG A 270 -0.06 6.55 8.79
N MET A 271 0.17 7.21 7.66
CA MET A 271 0.06 6.60 6.34
C MET A 271 1.27 6.95 5.47
N ILE A 272 1.37 6.32 4.30
CA ILE A 272 2.38 6.65 3.29
C ILE A 272 1.67 7.03 2.01
N ALA A 273 2.15 8.06 1.32
CA ALA A 273 1.89 8.28 -0.09
C ALA A 273 3.21 8.34 -0.85
N THR A 274 3.20 8.04 -2.15
CA THR A 274 4.40 8.12 -2.98
C THR A 274 4.29 9.31 -3.91
N ASP A 275 5.23 10.23 -3.82
CA ASP A 275 5.37 11.33 -4.77
C ASP A 275 6.20 10.84 -5.96
N LEU A 276 5.54 10.69 -7.11
CA LEU A 276 6.19 10.21 -8.32
C LEU A 276 7.11 11.28 -8.94
N SER A 277 6.86 12.56 -8.68
CA SER A 277 7.69 13.66 -9.20
C SER A 277 9.01 13.77 -8.44
N HIS A 278 8.97 13.59 -7.11
CA HIS A 278 10.18 13.56 -6.27
C HIS A 278 10.84 12.17 -6.16
N ASN A 279 10.23 11.12 -6.72
CA ASN A 279 10.69 9.72 -6.61
C ASN A 279 10.88 9.24 -5.16
N GLN A 280 10.02 9.68 -4.22
CA GLN A 280 10.15 9.33 -2.81
C GLN A 280 8.80 9.17 -2.08
N PRO A 281 8.75 8.29 -1.06
CA PRO A 281 7.60 8.24 -0.16
C PRO A 281 7.58 9.44 0.79
N TYR A 282 6.37 9.85 1.18
CA TYR A 282 6.13 10.80 2.25
C TYR A 282 5.20 10.18 3.29
N VAL A 283 5.48 10.43 4.57
CA VAL A 283 4.60 10.06 5.67
C VAL A 283 3.48 11.10 5.84
N LEU A 284 2.28 10.59 6.10
CA LEU A 284 1.07 11.38 6.32
C LEU A 284 0.61 11.21 7.77
N PRO A 285 0.24 12.31 8.47
CA PRO A 285 0.21 13.69 7.97
C PRO A 285 1.62 14.23 7.72
N PHE A 286 1.75 15.19 6.80
CA PHE A 286 3.05 15.79 6.47
C PHE A 286 3.65 16.47 7.71
N GLU A 287 4.96 16.26 7.95
CA GLU A 287 5.66 16.91 9.07
C GLU A 287 5.94 18.40 8.81
N GLN A 288 6.01 18.80 7.55
CA GLN A 288 6.32 20.16 7.11
C GLN A 288 5.31 20.64 6.08
N GLN A 289 4.97 21.93 6.14
CA GLN A 289 4.08 22.59 5.18
C GLN A 289 4.82 22.89 3.88
N LEU A 290 5.10 21.85 3.09
CA LEU A 290 5.84 21.94 1.83
C LEU A 290 4.93 22.10 0.61
N PHE A 291 3.73 21.52 0.67
CA PHE A 291 2.85 21.37 -0.47
C PHE A 291 1.74 22.41 -0.50
N LEU A 292 1.38 22.81 -1.71
CA LEU A 292 0.23 23.65 -2.05
C LEU A 292 -0.76 22.85 -2.88
N PHE A 293 -1.99 23.34 -2.97
CA PHE A 293 -3.01 22.82 -3.86
C PHE A 293 -3.81 23.94 -4.51
N GLN A 294 -4.35 23.67 -5.68
CA GLN A 294 -5.32 24.53 -6.34
C GLN A 294 -6.74 24.09 -5.97
N GLU A 295 -7.57 25.01 -5.52
CA GLU A 295 -8.90 24.73 -4.98
C GLU A 295 -9.82 24.06 -6.00
N GLU A 296 -9.92 24.62 -7.21
CA GLU A 296 -10.77 24.10 -8.28
C GLU A 296 -10.38 22.69 -8.70
N GLU A 297 -9.07 22.44 -8.79
CA GLU A 297 -8.55 21.11 -9.11
C GLU A 297 -8.83 20.11 -7.99
N MET A 298 -8.64 20.52 -6.73
CA MET A 298 -8.85 19.65 -5.57
C MET A 298 -10.32 19.20 -5.44
N ARG A 299 -11.27 20.05 -5.87
CA ARG A 299 -12.71 19.69 -5.93
C ARG A 299 -13.01 18.52 -6.88
N ARG A 300 -12.13 18.24 -7.85
CA ARG A 300 -12.22 17.05 -8.74
C ARG A 300 -11.91 15.73 -8.01
N PHE A 301 -11.25 15.80 -6.85
CA PHE A 301 -10.81 14.62 -6.09
C PHE A 301 -11.49 14.51 -4.72
N PHE A 302 -11.97 15.62 -4.15
CA PHE A 302 -12.53 15.64 -2.79
C PHE A 302 -13.90 16.32 -2.68
N PRO A 303 -14.75 15.87 -1.74
CA PRO A 303 -16.00 16.55 -1.39
C PRO A 303 -15.80 18.01 -0.95
N ALA A 304 -16.82 18.84 -1.11
CA ALA A 304 -16.76 20.27 -0.82
C ALA A 304 -16.36 20.58 0.63
N ASN A 305 -16.95 19.88 1.61
CA ASN A 305 -16.62 20.02 3.03
C ASN A 305 -15.13 19.73 3.35
N ILE A 306 -14.48 18.85 2.57
CA ILE A 306 -13.04 18.57 2.71
C ILE A 306 -12.21 19.74 2.19
N VAL A 307 -12.50 20.19 0.96
CA VAL A 307 -11.76 21.27 0.32
C VAL A 307 -11.91 22.56 1.12
N GLU A 308 -13.14 22.91 1.51
CA GLU A 308 -13.42 24.09 2.35
C GLU A 308 -12.64 24.04 3.66
N ARG A 309 -12.64 22.89 4.36
CA ARG A 309 -11.83 22.71 5.57
C ARG A 309 -10.35 22.97 5.31
N MET A 310 -9.81 22.53 4.18
CA MET A 310 -8.40 22.71 3.83
C MET A 310 -8.05 24.16 3.45
N THR A 311 -8.99 24.94 2.90
CA THR A 311 -8.74 26.36 2.56
C THR A 311 -8.55 27.27 3.78
N HIS A 312 -8.99 26.83 4.96
CA HIS A 312 -8.82 27.57 6.21
C HIS A 312 -7.45 27.35 6.88
N ALA A 313 -6.51 26.67 6.21
CA ALA A 313 -5.16 26.46 6.71
C ALA A 313 -4.43 27.77 7.03
N LYS A 314 -3.54 27.73 8.04
CA LYS A 314 -2.69 28.87 8.37
C LYS A 314 -1.78 29.23 7.19
N ARG A 315 -1.64 30.54 6.95
CA ARG A 315 -0.77 31.10 5.91
C ARG A 315 0.70 31.04 6.35
N SER A 316 1.60 30.74 5.41
CA SER A 316 3.04 30.86 5.65
C SER A 316 3.43 32.31 5.92
N GLU A 317 4.29 32.55 6.91
CA GLU A 317 4.82 33.88 7.19
C GLU A 317 5.86 34.35 6.15
N ARG A 318 6.49 33.40 5.45
CA ARG A 318 7.58 33.64 4.49
C ARG A 318 7.11 33.74 3.04
N VAL A 319 5.97 33.15 2.71
CA VAL A 319 5.44 33.11 1.33
C VAL A 319 4.05 33.72 1.29
N SER A 320 3.88 34.75 0.46
CA SER A 320 2.58 35.38 0.22
C SER A 320 1.90 34.77 -1.01
N LEU A 321 0.65 34.36 -0.83
CA LEU A 321 -0.25 33.85 -1.89
C LEU A 321 -1.33 34.86 -2.29
N GLU A 322 -1.23 36.12 -1.84
CA GLU A 322 -2.29 37.13 -2.05
C GLU A 322 -2.62 37.39 -3.53
N ARG A 323 -1.63 37.22 -4.42
CA ARG A 323 -1.80 37.38 -5.87
C ARG A 323 -2.20 36.08 -6.59
N LEU A 324 -2.34 34.97 -5.86
CA LEU A 324 -2.74 33.67 -6.37
C LEU A 324 -4.08 33.22 -5.76
N PRO A 325 -5.22 33.84 -6.14
CA PRO A 325 -6.52 33.42 -5.62
C PRO A 325 -6.80 31.96 -5.98
N GLY A 326 -7.29 31.18 -5.01
CA GLY A 326 -7.58 29.77 -5.19
C GLY A 326 -6.39 28.82 -5.01
N VAL A 327 -5.19 29.32 -4.73
CA VAL A 327 -4.04 28.50 -4.32
C VAL A 327 -3.88 28.57 -2.81
N HIS A 328 -3.78 27.40 -2.17
CA HIS A 328 -3.68 27.28 -0.72
C HIS A 328 -2.55 26.33 -0.32
N PHE A 329 -1.96 26.55 0.85
CA PHE A 329 -1.09 25.54 1.44
C PHE A 329 -1.91 24.34 1.91
N VAL A 330 -1.36 23.14 1.76
CA VAL A 330 -1.90 21.97 2.44
C VAL A 330 -1.86 22.24 3.95
N PRO A 331 -2.93 21.95 4.71
CA PRO A 331 -2.95 22.20 6.15
C PRO A 331 -1.83 21.48 6.91
N ASP A 332 -1.42 22.07 8.03
CA ASP A 332 -0.58 21.39 9.00
C ASP A 332 -1.23 20.10 9.51
N ALA A 333 -0.41 19.21 10.08
CA ALA A 333 -0.84 17.90 10.53
C ALA A 333 -2.12 17.92 11.37
N ALA A 334 -2.28 18.86 12.31
CA ALA A 334 -3.45 18.91 13.18
C ALA A 334 -4.76 19.21 12.44
N ASP A 335 -4.74 20.03 11.39
CA ASP A 335 -5.94 20.43 10.65
C ASP A 335 -6.19 19.57 9.40
N LEU A 336 -5.27 18.67 9.06
CA LEU A 336 -5.37 17.83 7.89
C LEU A 336 -6.54 16.82 8.01
N PRO A 337 -7.48 16.76 7.05
CA PRO A 337 -8.52 15.74 7.04
C PRO A 337 -7.96 14.34 6.83
N ILE A 338 -8.45 13.35 7.57
CA ILE A 338 -7.97 11.96 7.45
C ILE A 338 -8.28 11.39 6.06
N VAL A 339 -9.44 11.71 5.48
CA VAL A 339 -9.82 11.25 4.14
C VAL A 339 -8.88 11.77 3.06
N PHE A 340 -8.32 12.97 3.24
CA PHE A 340 -7.30 13.51 2.33
C PHE A 340 -6.07 12.61 2.32
N ALA A 341 -5.50 12.34 3.50
CA ALA A 341 -4.35 11.46 3.61
C ALA A 341 -4.63 10.03 3.11
N ALA A 342 -5.79 9.46 3.43
CA ALA A 342 -6.19 8.14 2.95
C ALA A 342 -6.28 8.10 1.42
N ARG A 343 -6.87 9.13 0.79
CA ARG A 343 -7.01 9.23 -0.67
C ARG A 343 -5.68 9.38 -1.38
N LEU A 344 -4.73 10.15 -0.82
CA LEU A 344 -3.36 10.23 -1.33
C LEU A 344 -2.68 8.85 -1.29
N SER A 345 -2.84 8.13 -0.16
CA SER A 345 -2.26 6.80 0.02
C SER A 345 -2.86 5.72 -0.89
N MET A 346 -4.09 5.92 -1.39
CA MET A 346 -4.89 4.95 -2.16
C MET A 346 -5.00 5.24 -3.66
N SER A 347 -4.17 6.13 -4.22
CA SER A 347 -4.14 6.46 -5.66
C SER A 347 -3.61 5.30 -6.52
N PHE A 348 -4.34 4.19 -6.58
CA PHE A 348 -3.94 2.97 -7.29
C PHE A 348 -3.59 3.26 -8.76
N PRO A 349 -2.32 3.07 -9.19
CA PRO A 349 -1.90 3.39 -10.55
C PRO A 349 -2.83 2.81 -11.61
N ALA A 350 -3.11 3.60 -12.65
CA ALA A 350 -4.05 3.30 -13.74
C ALA A 350 -5.53 3.21 -13.33
N LEU A 351 -5.89 2.78 -12.12
CA LEU A 351 -7.29 2.65 -11.70
C LEU A 351 -7.85 3.94 -11.12
N LEU A 352 -7.19 4.49 -10.10
CA LEU A 352 -7.59 5.70 -9.40
C LEU A 352 -6.56 6.80 -9.72
N SER A 353 -7.06 7.97 -10.09
CA SER A 353 -6.20 9.11 -10.47
C SER A 353 -5.25 9.47 -9.34
N ALA A 354 -4.01 9.76 -9.69
CA ALA A 354 -3.09 10.41 -8.78
C ALA A 354 -3.61 11.81 -8.40
N VAL A 355 -3.23 12.28 -7.23
CA VAL A 355 -3.66 13.59 -6.70
C VAL A 355 -2.52 14.58 -6.96
N PRO A 356 -2.73 15.62 -7.77
CA PRO A 356 -1.73 16.66 -7.97
C PRO A 356 -1.63 17.54 -6.70
N LEU A 357 -0.40 17.79 -6.28
CA LEU A 357 -0.03 18.83 -5.33
C LEU A 357 1.08 19.68 -5.96
N TYR A 358 1.38 20.82 -5.36
CA TYR A 358 2.38 21.74 -5.89
C TYR A 358 3.45 22.05 -4.87
N THR A 359 4.68 22.24 -5.34
CA THR A 359 5.74 22.91 -4.57
C THR A 359 6.12 24.19 -5.29
N ILE A 360 6.80 25.09 -4.58
CA ILE A 360 7.27 26.35 -5.14
C ILE A 360 8.58 26.08 -5.88
N ARG A 361 8.71 26.57 -7.12
CA ARG A 361 9.94 26.46 -7.89
C ARG A 361 11.07 27.24 -7.23
N GLN A 362 12.28 26.72 -7.33
CA GLN A 362 13.46 27.39 -6.78
C GLN A 362 13.65 28.81 -7.38
N SER A 363 13.33 29.00 -8.66
CA SER A 363 13.42 30.29 -9.35
C SER A 363 12.54 31.39 -8.71
N ALA A 364 11.39 31.02 -8.12
CA ALA A 364 10.51 31.97 -7.44
C ALA A 364 11.18 32.53 -6.17
N PHE A 365 11.97 31.71 -5.47
CA PHE A 365 12.73 32.16 -4.30
C PHE A 365 13.89 33.09 -4.64
N GLU A 366 14.41 33.06 -5.86
CA GLU A 366 15.56 33.85 -6.30
C GLU A 366 15.14 35.22 -6.84
N ILE A 367 14.04 35.26 -7.59
CA ILE A 367 13.66 36.43 -8.40
C ILE A 367 12.64 37.33 -7.68
N ARG A 368 11.80 36.78 -6.79
CA ARG A 368 10.58 37.46 -6.29
C ARG A 368 10.59 37.72 -4.78
N ARG A 369 11.77 38.00 -4.22
CA ARG A 369 11.91 38.44 -2.81
C ARG A 369 11.60 39.93 -2.66
N VAL A 370 10.60 40.24 -1.85
CA VAL A 370 10.29 41.61 -1.42
C VAL A 370 10.51 41.68 0.09
N GLY A 371 11.62 42.29 0.50
CA GLY A 371 12.12 42.16 1.88
C GLY A 371 12.49 40.72 2.19
N GLU A 372 11.93 40.16 3.27
CA GLU A 372 12.14 38.75 3.68
C GLU A 372 11.06 37.79 3.16
N ARG A 373 10.05 38.30 2.42
CA ARG A 373 8.93 37.49 1.91
C ARG A 373 9.07 37.19 0.43
N VAL A 374 8.68 35.97 0.05
CA VAL A 374 8.53 35.55 -1.35
C VAL A 374 7.09 35.80 -1.77
N VAL A 375 6.87 36.56 -2.84
CA VAL A 375 5.53 36.82 -3.39
C VAL A 375 5.35 36.03 -4.67
N LEU A 376 4.35 35.15 -4.71
CA LEU A 376 4.02 34.39 -5.92
C LEU A 376 2.95 35.14 -6.72
N GLU A 377 3.07 35.15 -8.04
CA GLU A 377 2.23 35.94 -8.95
C GLU A 377 1.59 35.11 -10.06
N HIS A 378 2.26 34.06 -10.52
CA HIS A 378 1.84 33.27 -11.68
C HIS A 378 1.96 31.78 -11.36
N PRO A 379 0.84 31.04 -11.22
CA PRO A 379 0.89 29.62 -10.85
C PRO A 379 1.77 28.78 -11.79
N ASP A 380 1.69 29.02 -13.10
CA ASP A 380 2.40 28.23 -14.12
C ASP A 380 3.92 28.47 -14.12
N GLU A 381 4.37 29.61 -13.60
CA GLU A 381 5.79 29.97 -13.50
C GLU A 381 6.37 29.66 -12.12
N ASP A 382 5.57 29.87 -11.07
CA ASP A 382 6.01 29.81 -9.68
C ASP A 382 5.84 28.43 -9.06
N LEU A 383 4.93 27.60 -9.58
CA LEU A 383 4.62 26.29 -9.04
C LEU A 383 5.15 25.16 -9.93
N GLN A 384 5.47 24.04 -9.29
CA GLN A 384 5.79 22.79 -9.97
C GLN A 384 4.88 21.67 -9.44
N GLU A 385 4.35 20.87 -10.36
CA GLU A 385 3.42 19.79 -10.05
C GLU A 385 4.14 18.56 -9.47
N ASN A 386 3.58 18.04 -8.39
CA ASN A 386 4.00 16.84 -7.68
C ASN A 386 2.85 15.84 -7.69
N LEU A 387 3.08 14.71 -8.35
CA LEU A 387 2.02 13.73 -8.60
C LEU A 387 2.01 12.66 -7.51
N PHE A 388 1.05 12.76 -6.58
CA PHE A 388 0.91 11.80 -5.47
C PHE A 388 0.11 10.56 -5.87
N SER A 389 0.77 9.41 -5.76
CA SER A 389 0.26 8.10 -6.07
C SER A 389 0.25 7.18 -4.83
N ASP A 390 -0.24 5.95 -5.03
CA ASP A 390 -0.41 4.94 -3.98
C ASP A 390 0.88 4.75 -3.16
N GLY A 391 0.75 4.80 -1.84
CA GLY A 391 1.91 4.66 -0.94
C GLY A 391 2.59 3.31 -1.01
N GLY A 392 1.87 2.28 -1.47
CA GLY A 392 2.37 0.93 -1.61
C GLY A 392 3.44 0.82 -2.67
N ILE A 393 3.58 1.79 -3.58
CA ILE A 393 4.62 1.83 -4.62
C ILE A 393 6.02 1.82 -4.01
N ALA A 394 6.28 2.65 -3.01
CA ALA A 394 7.59 2.79 -2.38
C ALA A 394 7.73 2.04 -1.05
N SER A 395 6.67 1.98 -0.22
CA SER A 395 6.66 1.19 1.02
C SER A 395 5.28 0.60 1.26
N ASN A 396 5.19 -0.72 1.14
CA ASN A 396 3.94 -1.46 1.14
C ASN A 396 3.55 -1.94 2.54
N PHE A 397 4.47 -1.96 3.51
CA PHE A 397 4.20 -2.42 4.86
C PHE A 397 4.96 -1.63 5.93
N PRO A 398 4.42 -0.46 6.36
CA PRO A 398 5.15 0.46 7.22
C PRO A 398 5.06 0.12 8.71
N ILE A 399 5.41 -1.11 9.09
CA ILE A 399 5.40 -1.51 10.51
C ILE A 399 6.47 -0.76 11.34
N HIS A 400 7.51 -0.25 10.69
CA HIS A 400 8.61 0.47 11.32
C HIS A 400 8.19 1.80 11.99
N PHE A 401 7.04 2.40 11.61
CA PHE A 401 6.54 3.64 12.21
C PHE A 401 6.35 3.58 13.72
N PHE A 402 5.92 2.42 14.20
CA PHE A 402 5.59 2.21 15.61
C PHE A 402 6.58 1.27 16.27
N ASP A 403 7.77 1.15 15.68
CA ASP A 403 8.82 0.35 16.25
C ASP A 403 9.62 1.11 17.30
N ARG A 404 9.98 0.40 18.35
CA ARG A 404 10.86 0.90 19.42
C ARG A 404 11.75 -0.25 19.86
N TRP A 405 12.97 0.08 20.30
CA TRP A 405 13.91 -0.90 20.82
C TRP A 405 13.32 -1.67 22.00
N LEU A 406 12.78 -0.96 22.98
CA LEU A 406 12.03 -1.52 24.09
C LEU A 406 10.58 -1.03 24.01
N PRO A 407 9.67 -1.81 23.40
CA PRO A 407 8.28 -1.40 23.26
C PRO A 407 7.57 -1.42 24.62
N GLY A 408 6.81 -0.36 24.90
CA GLY A 408 5.92 -0.28 26.08
C GLY A 408 4.50 -0.82 25.82
N ARG A 409 4.21 -1.23 24.59
CA ARG A 409 2.92 -1.80 24.16
C ARG A 409 3.13 -2.74 22.96
N PRO A 410 2.22 -3.70 22.72
CA PRO A 410 2.30 -4.53 21.52
C PRO A 410 1.99 -3.72 20.26
N THR A 411 2.68 -4.06 19.15
CA THR A 411 2.45 -3.51 17.82
C THR A 411 2.20 -4.68 16.88
N PHE A 412 1.05 -4.72 16.20
CA PHE A 412 0.71 -5.85 15.32
C PHE A 412 0.85 -5.50 13.84
N GLY A 413 1.36 -6.47 13.09
CA GLY A 413 1.48 -6.43 11.65
C GLY A 413 0.54 -7.42 10.98
N ILE A 414 -0.17 -6.99 9.93
CA ILE A 414 -0.95 -7.89 9.07
C ILE A 414 -0.35 -7.80 7.67
N ASN A 415 0.44 -8.82 7.32
CA ASN A 415 1.08 -8.97 6.02
C ASN A 415 0.22 -9.85 5.10
N LEU A 416 0.19 -9.47 3.83
CA LEU A 416 -0.66 -10.06 2.80
C LEU A 416 0.23 -10.49 1.64
N THR A 417 0.07 -11.74 1.20
CA THR A 417 0.85 -12.28 0.07
C THR A 417 -0.08 -13.04 -0.89
N GLN A 418 0.13 -12.86 -2.19
CA GLN A 418 -0.46 -13.73 -3.20
C GLN A 418 0.45 -14.93 -3.48
N MET A 419 -0.15 -16.12 -3.51
CA MET A 419 0.50 -17.35 -3.89
C MET A 419 -0.15 -17.92 -5.16
N PRO A 420 0.60 -18.60 -6.04
CA PRO A 420 0.04 -19.39 -7.14
C PRO A 420 -1.03 -20.37 -6.64
N GLU A 421 -2.01 -20.69 -7.49
CA GLU A 421 -3.11 -21.60 -7.10
C GLU A 421 -2.60 -23.02 -6.86
N GLU A 422 -1.58 -23.41 -7.61
CA GLU A 422 -0.89 -24.69 -7.51
C GLU A 422 -0.18 -24.87 -6.17
N SER A 423 0.06 -23.78 -5.44
CA SER A 423 0.68 -23.81 -4.11
C SER A 423 -0.24 -24.37 -3.04
N PHE A 424 -1.55 -24.52 -3.27
CA PHE A 424 -2.49 -25.02 -2.26
C PHE A 424 -2.88 -26.48 -2.52
N GLU A 425 -2.91 -27.28 -1.45
CA GLU A 425 -3.48 -28.64 -1.44
C GLU A 425 -5.01 -28.58 -1.32
N ALA A 426 -5.69 -29.67 -1.72
CA ALA A 426 -7.15 -29.79 -1.60
C ALA A 426 -7.61 -29.68 -0.14
N GLU A 427 -8.77 -29.06 0.08
CA GLU A 427 -9.29 -28.75 1.42
C GLU A 427 -9.47 -30.03 2.27
N LEU A 428 -8.75 -30.12 3.38
CA LEU A 428 -9.03 -31.11 4.42
C LEU A 428 -9.92 -30.46 5.50
N PRO A 429 -11.07 -31.05 5.85
CA PRO A 429 -11.81 -30.61 7.03
C PRO A 429 -10.97 -30.94 8.27
N VAL A 430 -10.62 -29.93 9.07
CA VAL A 430 -9.98 -30.16 10.37
C VAL A 430 -10.85 -29.61 11.48
N THR A 431 -11.40 -30.54 12.25
CA THR A 431 -12.03 -30.29 13.54
C THR A 431 -10.91 -30.04 14.57
N THR A 432 -10.87 -28.85 15.15
CA THR A 432 -10.02 -28.58 16.33
C THR A 432 -10.91 -28.45 17.56
N GLN A 433 -10.34 -28.58 18.76
CA GLN A 433 -11.05 -28.32 20.02
C GLN A 433 -11.62 -26.88 20.13
N ARG A 434 -11.23 -25.97 19.23
CA ARG A 434 -11.65 -24.55 19.19
C ARG A 434 -12.51 -24.19 17.96
N GLY A 435 -13.05 -25.18 17.25
CA GLY A 435 -13.96 -25.01 16.11
C GLY A 435 -13.41 -25.48 14.76
N VAL A 436 -14.24 -25.37 13.71
CA VAL A 436 -13.93 -25.77 12.33
C VAL A 436 -13.19 -24.63 11.61
N THR A 437 -11.93 -24.86 11.23
CA THR A 437 -11.16 -23.96 10.36
C THR A 437 -11.03 -24.56 8.98
N SER A 438 -11.29 -23.79 7.91
CA SER A 438 -10.89 -24.22 6.55
C SER A 438 -9.38 -24.19 6.44
N ARG A 439 -8.77 -25.33 6.15
CA ARG A 439 -7.33 -25.44 5.93
C ARG A 439 -7.08 -25.74 4.46
N LYS A 440 -6.59 -24.72 3.72
CA LYS A 440 -5.74 -24.98 2.57
C LYS A 440 -4.30 -25.04 3.09
N ILE A 441 -3.70 -26.22 3.04
CA ILE A 441 -2.28 -26.44 3.34
C ILE A 441 -1.50 -26.01 2.10
N LEU A 442 -0.37 -25.32 2.28
CA LEU A 442 0.49 -24.98 1.13
C LEU A 442 1.50 -26.11 0.90
N ARG A 443 1.75 -26.43 -0.38
CA ARG A 443 2.73 -27.44 -0.78
C ARG A 443 4.11 -27.02 -0.33
N ALA A 444 4.84 -27.95 0.28
CA ALA A 444 6.21 -27.71 0.78
C ALA A 444 7.17 -27.24 -0.32
N GLU A 445 6.96 -27.68 -1.57
CA GLU A 445 7.74 -27.29 -2.76
C GLU A 445 7.71 -25.77 -3.06
N CYS A 446 6.74 -25.03 -2.51
CA CYS A 446 6.63 -23.59 -2.72
C CYS A 446 7.43 -22.75 -1.69
N PHE A 447 8.31 -23.38 -0.93
CA PHE A 447 9.14 -22.72 0.08
C PHE A 447 10.60 -23.13 -0.05
N SER A 448 11.50 -22.15 -0.01
CA SER A 448 12.93 -22.42 0.09
C SER A 448 13.31 -22.60 1.57
N ARG A 449 14.09 -23.63 1.88
CA ARG A 449 14.67 -23.82 3.21
C ARG A 449 16.04 -23.17 3.25
N VAL A 450 16.23 -22.19 4.13
CA VAL A 450 17.51 -21.46 4.26
C VAL A 450 18.36 -21.99 5.42
N SER A 451 17.79 -22.77 6.34
CA SER A 451 18.50 -23.35 7.49
C SER A 451 18.34 -24.87 7.56
N SER A 452 19.47 -25.58 7.64
CA SER A 452 19.52 -26.99 8.05
C SER A 452 19.32 -27.07 9.57
N GLU A 453 18.48 -28.01 10.01
CA GLU A 453 18.37 -28.45 11.41
C GLU A 453 17.69 -27.47 12.39
N SER A 454 16.40 -27.71 12.63
CA SER A 454 15.80 -27.47 13.93
C SER A 454 15.02 -28.74 14.29
N PRO A 455 15.36 -29.45 15.39
CA PRO A 455 14.61 -30.63 15.81
C PRO A 455 13.18 -30.20 16.17
N GLY A 456 12.18 -30.89 15.63
CA GLY A 456 10.77 -30.59 15.86
C GLY A 456 10.18 -29.59 14.86
N GLU A 457 10.19 -29.96 13.57
CA GLU A 457 9.44 -29.22 12.55
C GLU A 457 7.95 -29.18 12.92
N ASP A 458 7.44 -28.00 13.29
CA ASP A 458 6.01 -27.80 13.48
C ASP A 458 5.30 -27.94 12.11
N PRO A 459 4.48 -29.00 11.90
CA PRO A 459 3.73 -29.18 10.66
C PRO A 459 2.75 -28.01 10.41
N GLU A 460 2.44 -27.22 11.44
CA GLU A 460 1.50 -26.10 11.38
C GLU A 460 2.05 -24.81 10.74
N PHE A 461 3.37 -24.70 10.49
CA PHE A 461 3.98 -23.45 9.99
C PHE A 461 3.54 -23.06 8.56
N VAL A 462 3.05 -24.02 7.77
CA VAL A 462 2.80 -23.85 6.32
C VAL A 462 1.31 -23.71 6.03
N ARG A 463 0.67 -22.71 6.65
CA ARG A 463 -0.77 -22.43 6.52
C ARG A 463 -1.07 -21.18 5.69
N SER A 464 -2.32 -21.09 5.23
CA SER A 464 -2.84 -19.89 4.56
C SER A 464 -2.96 -18.67 5.49
N VAL A 465 -3.03 -18.88 6.81
CA VAL A 465 -2.90 -17.85 7.84
C VAL A 465 -1.99 -18.39 8.93
N TYR A 466 -0.92 -17.66 9.28
CA TYR A 466 0.01 -18.08 10.31
C TYR A 466 0.72 -16.89 10.96
N LEU A 467 1.11 -17.06 12.23
CA LEU A 467 1.95 -16.14 12.99
C LEU A 467 3.29 -16.84 13.26
N PRO A 468 4.42 -16.39 12.67
CA PRO A 468 5.72 -16.97 12.92
C PRO A 468 6.10 -16.89 14.42
N LYS A 469 6.82 -17.89 14.94
CA LYS A 469 7.50 -17.73 16.24
C LYS A 469 8.81 -16.96 16.07
N ALA A 470 9.27 -16.31 17.14
CA ALA A 470 10.50 -15.52 17.12
C ALA A 470 11.77 -16.32 16.81
N ASN A 471 11.77 -17.64 17.03
CA ASN A 471 12.86 -18.58 16.76
C ASN A 471 12.57 -19.54 15.59
N ALA A 472 11.45 -19.36 14.87
CA ALA A 472 11.08 -20.27 13.78
C ALA A 472 12.05 -20.18 12.58
N PRO A 473 12.23 -21.26 11.80
CA PRO A 473 13.11 -21.25 10.63
C PRO A 473 12.61 -20.28 9.56
N ARG A 474 13.55 -19.72 8.78
CA ARG A 474 13.20 -18.84 7.66
C ARG A 474 12.77 -19.67 6.46
N ARG A 475 11.58 -19.37 5.96
CA ARG A 475 11.04 -19.97 4.74
C ARG A 475 10.61 -18.88 3.77
N PRO A 476 11.54 -18.35 2.96
CA PRO A 476 11.17 -17.49 1.86
C PRO A 476 10.21 -18.21 0.92
N GLU A 477 9.23 -17.47 0.43
CA GLU A 477 8.28 -17.96 -0.57
C GLU A 477 9.01 -18.12 -1.91
N TRP A 478 8.73 -19.23 -2.58
CA TRP A 478 9.29 -19.53 -3.90
C TRP A 478 8.22 -19.37 -4.98
N VAL A 479 8.58 -18.74 -6.10
CA VAL A 479 7.70 -18.55 -7.27
C VAL A 479 8.49 -18.83 -8.54
N SER A 480 7.92 -19.63 -9.45
CA SER A 480 8.51 -19.87 -10.77
C SER A 480 8.30 -18.69 -11.70
N ILE A 481 9.35 -18.26 -12.41
CA ILE A 481 9.29 -17.23 -13.46
C ILE A 481 9.46 -17.93 -14.83
N LYS A 482 8.43 -17.87 -15.67
CA LYS A 482 8.35 -18.58 -16.96
C LYS A 482 8.14 -17.65 -18.16
N SER A 483 7.87 -16.37 -17.94
CA SER A 483 7.65 -15.38 -19.01
C SER A 483 8.28 -14.03 -18.71
N LEU A 484 8.48 -13.22 -19.75
CA LEU A 484 8.98 -11.84 -19.61
C LEU A 484 8.08 -10.96 -18.73
N ALA A 485 6.76 -11.13 -18.84
CA ALA A 485 5.81 -10.39 -17.99
C ALA A 485 5.97 -10.76 -16.51
N GLU A 486 6.15 -12.06 -16.22
CA GLU A 486 6.42 -12.53 -14.86
C GLU A 486 7.79 -12.02 -14.35
N PHE A 487 8.79 -11.95 -15.23
CA PHE A 487 10.11 -11.40 -14.88
C PHE A 487 10.04 -9.92 -14.48
N PHE A 488 9.44 -9.05 -15.31
CA PHE A 488 9.28 -7.63 -14.97
C PHE A 488 8.40 -7.42 -13.73
N GLY A 489 7.35 -8.23 -13.57
CA GLY A 489 6.53 -8.24 -12.35
C GLY A 489 7.35 -8.63 -11.11
N ALA A 490 8.26 -9.60 -11.23
CA ALA A 490 9.16 -10.00 -10.15
C ALA A 490 10.20 -8.92 -9.82
N VAL A 491 10.75 -8.22 -10.82
CA VAL A 491 11.64 -7.05 -10.60
C VAL A 491 10.92 -5.97 -9.80
N TRP A 492 9.73 -5.57 -10.25
CA TRP A 492 8.92 -4.57 -9.55
C TRP A 492 8.59 -5.00 -8.11
N THR A 493 8.08 -6.23 -7.94
CA THR A 493 7.71 -6.76 -6.62
C THR A 493 8.91 -6.84 -5.68
N THR A 494 10.09 -7.15 -6.22
CA THR A 494 11.35 -7.19 -5.45
C THR A 494 11.74 -5.79 -5.01
N ALA A 495 11.79 -4.82 -5.93
CA ALA A 495 12.10 -3.43 -5.59
C ALA A 495 11.14 -2.86 -4.52
N GLN A 496 9.84 -3.05 -4.72
CA GLN A 496 8.78 -2.56 -3.82
C GLN A 496 8.82 -3.20 -2.42
N ASN A 497 9.04 -4.52 -2.33
CA ASN A 497 8.87 -5.25 -1.06
C ASN A 497 10.19 -5.66 -0.40
N HIS A 498 11.36 -5.40 -0.99
CA HIS A 498 12.65 -5.85 -0.44
C HIS A 498 12.87 -5.34 0.99
N ARG A 499 12.75 -4.03 1.22
CA ARG A 499 12.94 -3.42 2.55
C ARG A 499 11.97 -4.03 3.56
N ASP A 500 10.68 -4.07 3.22
CA ASP A 500 9.62 -4.56 4.09
C ASP A 500 9.78 -6.05 4.42
N ARG A 501 10.16 -6.88 3.44
CA ARG A 501 10.42 -8.31 3.64
C ARG A 501 11.63 -8.53 4.54
N THR A 502 12.72 -7.81 4.31
CA THR A 502 13.93 -7.96 5.13
C THR A 502 13.63 -7.59 6.58
N GLN A 503 12.91 -6.50 6.83
CA GLN A 503 12.49 -6.10 8.18
C GLN A 503 11.53 -7.11 8.82
N ALA A 504 10.51 -7.57 8.08
CA ALA A 504 9.52 -8.52 8.58
C ALA A 504 10.10 -9.89 8.96
N MET A 505 11.31 -10.22 8.48
CA MET A 505 11.99 -11.48 8.76
C MET A 505 12.88 -11.44 10.01
N LEU A 506 13.12 -10.25 10.59
CA LEU A 506 13.91 -10.11 11.82
C LEU A 506 13.18 -10.72 13.03
N PRO A 507 13.90 -11.38 13.97
CA PRO A 507 13.42 -11.60 15.33
C PRO A 507 12.86 -10.32 15.90
N SER A 508 11.81 -10.42 16.71
CA SER A 508 11.04 -9.28 17.23
C SER A 508 10.20 -8.51 16.19
N TYR A 509 10.28 -8.83 14.91
CA TYR A 509 9.33 -8.35 13.90
C TYR A 509 8.41 -9.48 13.47
N ARG A 510 8.95 -10.63 13.10
CA ARG A 510 8.17 -11.76 12.56
C ARG A 510 7.10 -12.29 13.52
N ASP A 511 7.38 -12.29 14.81
CA ASP A 511 6.53 -12.80 15.91
C ASP A 511 5.29 -11.95 16.20
N ARG A 512 5.24 -10.74 15.68
CA ARG A 512 4.07 -9.84 15.78
C ARG A 512 3.41 -9.57 14.42
N ILE A 513 3.90 -10.22 13.35
CA ILE A 513 3.39 -10.06 11.98
C ILE A 513 2.64 -11.34 11.59
N VAL A 514 1.31 -11.27 11.59
CA VAL A 514 0.50 -12.34 11.00
C VAL A 514 0.58 -12.26 9.49
N ASN A 515 0.80 -13.41 8.86
CA ASN A 515 0.93 -13.55 7.42
C ASN A 515 -0.31 -14.24 6.88
N ILE A 516 -0.97 -13.61 5.91
CA ILE A 516 -2.18 -14.09 5.26
C ILE A 516 -1.87 -14.29 3.78
N ARG A 517 -2.02 -15.52 3.32
CA ARG A 517 -1.73 -15.94 1.95
C ARG A 517 -3.02 -16.16 1.18
N PHE A 518 -3.12 -15.52 0.03
CA PHE A 518 -4.26 -15.63 -0.89
C PHE A 518 -3.94 -16.56 -2.04
N SER A 519 -4.92 -17.37 -2.43
CA SER A 519 -4.85 -18.12 -3.69
C SER A 519 -5.21 -17.25 -4.87
N ARG A 520 -4.90 -17.69 -6.09
CA ARG A 520 -5.31 -16.98 -7.31
C ARG A 520 -6.80 -16.65 -7.31
N GLY A 521 -7.11 -15.38 -7.58
CA GLY A 521 -8.48 -14.85 -7.60
C GLY A 521 -9.07 -14.51 -6.22
N GLU A 522 -8.36 -14.78 -5.11
CA GLU A 522 -8.56 -14.07 -3.85
C GLU A 522 -7.60 -12.88 -3.83
N GLY A 523 -8.08 -11.65 -3.67
CA GLY A 523 -7.18 -10.49 -3.65
C GLY A 523 -6.75 -9.97 -5.04
N GLY A 524 -5.85 -8.97 -5.04
CA GLY A 524 -5.36 -8.28 -6.25
C GLY A 524 -6.33 -7.25 -6.85
N LEU A 525 -6.33 -7.12 -8.18
CA LEU A 525 -7.30 -6.29 -8.94
C LEU A 525 -8.66 -6.97 -9.13
N ASN A 526 -8.87 -8.16 -8.56
CA ASN A 526 -10.12 -8.90 -8.70
C ASN A 526 -11.20 -8.36 -7.76
N LEU A 527 -11.75 -7.19 -8.09
CA LEU A 527 -12.81 -6.54 -7.32
C LEU A 527 -14.20 -7.21 -7.49
N ALA A 528 -14.37 -8.09 -8.49
CA ALA A 528 -15.61 -8.80 -8.80
C ALA A 528 -15.59 -10.25 -8.26
N MET A 529 -15.27 -10.44 -6.97
CA MET A 529 -15.26 -11.76 -6.34
C MET A 529 -16.69 -12.24 -6.01
N GLY A 530 -16.90 -13.56 -6.05
CA GLY A 530 -18.14 -14.18 -5.56
C GLY A 530 -18.20 -14.23 -4.03
N SER A 531 -19.40 -14.40 -3.47
CA SER A 531 -19.66 -14.47 -2.02
C SER A 531 -18.74 -15.44 -1.29
N ASP A 532 -18.49 -16.62 -1.86
CA ASP A 532 -17.69 -17.67 -1.22
C ASP A 532 -16.22 -17.25 -1.04
N ARG A 533 -15.68 -16.50 -2.01
CA ARG A 533 -14.31 -15.96 -1.94
C ARG A 533 -14.22 -14.82 -0.93
N ILE A 534 -15.24 -13.96 -0.88
CA ILE A 534 -15.31 -12.88 0.11
C ILE A 534 -15.36 -13.48 1.52
N GLU A 535 -16.19 -14.50 1.74
CA GLU A 535 -16.28 -15.18 3.04
C GLU A 535 -14.98 -15.91 3.39
N SER A 536 -14.30 -16.53 2.42
CA SER A 536 -12.95 -17.09 2.62
C SER A 536 -11.97 -16.03 3.14
N ILE A 537 -11.96 -14.83 2.55
CA ILE A 537 -11.10 -13.71 2.97
C ILE A 537 -11.48 -13.22 4.38
N ARG A 538 -12.78 -13.05 4.68
CA ARG A 538 -13.26 -12.66 6.01
C ARG A 538 -12.84 -13.64 7.09
N ARG A 539 -12.98 -14.94 6.83
CA ARG A 539 -12.54 -16.01 7.74
C ARG A 539 -11.04 -15.98 7.98
N LYS A 540 -10.22 -15.67 6.97
CA LYS A 540 -8.77 -15.46 7.14
C LYS A 540 -8.47 -14.25 8.03
N GLY A 541 -9.18 -13.14 7.84
CA GLY A 541 -9.09 -11.95 8.70
C GLY A 541 -9.43 -12.26 10.16
N ARG A 542 -10.54 -12.97 10.39
CA ARG A 542 -10.95 -13.42 11.73
C ARG A 542 -9.90 -14.32 12.39
N ALA A 543 -9.37 -15.28 11.65
CA ALA A 543 -8.31 -16.17 12.14
C ALA A 543 -7.04 -15.37 12.51
N ALA A 544 -6.68 -14.38 11.69
CA ALA A 544 -5.53 -13.53 11.93
C ALA A 544 -5.67 -12.69 13.22
N GLY A 545 -6.85 -12.08 13.43
CA GLY A 545 -7.15 -11.36 14.67
C GLY A 545 -7.09 -12.26 15.90
N LYS A 546 -7.64 -13.48 15.83
CA LYS A 546 -7.56 -14.47 16.93
C LYS A 546 -6.13 -14.91 17.25
N MET A 547 -5.27 -15.06 16.24
CA MET A 547 -3.86 -15.40 16.44
C MET A 547 -3.11 -14.27 17.13
N LEU A 548 -3.30 -13.03 16.68
CA LEU A 548 -2.67 -11.85 17.28
C LEU A 548 -3.19 -11.56 18.69
N ARG A 549 -4.43 -11.96 19.01
CA ARG A 549 -4.95 -11.85 20.37
C ARG A 549 -4.22 -12.75 21.36
N ASN A 550 -3.80 -13.94 20.93
CA ASN A 550 -3.02 -14.88 21.76
C ASN A 550 -1.52 -14.54 21.81
N PHE A 551 -1.13 -13.33 21.45
CA PHE A 551 0.27 -12.91 21.43
C PHE A 551 0.82 -12.67 22.85
N THR A 552 1.97 -13.24 23.16
CA THR A 552 2.65 -13.04 24.45
C THR A 552 3.58 -11.83 24.38
N PHE A 553 3.18 -10.71 25.01
CA PHE A 553 4.02 -9.50 24.99
C PHE A 553 5.36 -9.67 25.71
N ASP A 554 5.43 -10.51 26.74
CA ASP A 554 6.66 -10.75 27.50
C ASP A 554 7.72 -11.49 26.68
N GLU A 555 7.32 -12.52 25.92
CA GLU A 555 8.20 -13.20 24.97
C GLU A 555 8.75 -12.22 23.94
N HIS A 556 7.91 -11.33 23.42
CA HIS A 556 8.34 -10.30 22.49
C HIS A 556 9.34 -9.31 23.11
N ARG A 557 9.08 -8.85 24.34
CA ARG A 557 10.01 -7.98 25.09
C ARG A 557 11.34 -8.66 25.35
N TRP A 558 11.33 -9.96 25.68
CA TRP A 558 12.54 -10.76 25.85
C TRP A 558 13.38 -10.81 24.58
N VAL A 559 12.77 -11.12 23.43
CA VAL A 559 13.49 -11.16 22.14
C VAL A 559 14.02 -9.77 21.77
N ARG A 560 13.24 -8.70 22.01
CA ARG A 560 13.68 -7.32 21.81
C ARG A 560 14.89 -6.95 22.65
N PHE A 561 14.90 -7.35 23.91
CA PHE A 561 15.99 -7.13 24.83
C PHE A 561 17.27 -7.81 24.35
N LEU A 562 17.20 -9.08 23.92
CA LEU A 562 18.35 -9.81 23.38
C LEU A 562 18.91 -9.15 22.11
N VAL A 563 18.03 -8.82 21.14
CA VAL A 563 18.46 -8.14 19.90
C VAL A 563 19.08 -6.77 20.21
N LEU A 564 18.49 -5.99 21.13
CA LEU A 564 19.03 -4.68 21.52
C LEU A 564 20.43 -4.82 22.12
N LEU A 565 20.62 -5.71 23.08
CA LEU A 565 21.90 -5.80 23.79
C LEU A 565 23.02 -6.38 22.94
N ASP A 566 22.72 -7.35 22.06
CA ASP A 566 23.69 -7.86 21.09
C ASP A 566 24.19 -6.73 20.16
N GLU A 567 23.26 -5.99 19.56
CA GLU A 567 23.60 -4.88 18.66
C GLU A 567 24.29 -3.72 19.39
N LEU A 568 23.84 -3.37 20.59
CA LEU A 568 24.45 -2.31 21.39
C LEU A 568 25.88 -2.70 21.79
N GLU A 569 26.06 -3.92 22.28
CA GLU A 569 27.37 -4.44 22.63
C GLU A 569 28.32 -4.40 21.43
N ALA A 570 27.89 -4.93 20.27
CA ALA A 570 28.67 -4.89 19.04
C ALA A 570 29.11 -3.48 18.65
N GLU A 571 28.23 -2.48 18.77
CA GLU A 571 28.56 -1.09 18.44
C GLU A 571 29.46 -0.42 19.49
N LEU A 572 29.36 -0.78 20.78
CA LEU A 572 30.28 -0.30 21.82
C LEU A 572 31.72 -0.79 21.56
N PHE A 573 31.89 -2.07 21.20
CA PHE A 573 33.21 -2.60 20.84
C PHE A 573 33.80 -1.90 19.60
N LYS A 574 32.99 -1.74 18.53
CA LYS A 574 33.41 -0.98 17.34
C LYS A 574 33.77 0.48 17.67
N LEU A 575 33.04 1.09 18.61
CA LEU A 575 33.33 2.45 19.06
C LEU A 575 34.72 2.51 19.70
N ARG A 576 35.07 1.58 20.60
CA ARG A 576 36.41 1.57 21.18
C ARG A 576 37.51 1.34 20.16
N GLU A 577 37.36 0.40 19.24
CA GLU A 577 38.34 0.14 18.18
C GLU A 577 38.62 1.40 17.35
N ARG A 578 37.57 2.14 16.97
CA ARG A 578 37.70 3.38 16.21
C ARG A 578 38.33 4.53 17.01
N PHE A 579 38.28 4.46 18.34
CA PHE A 579 38.78 5.47 19.26
C PHE A 579 40.08 5.04 19.98
N ALA A 580 40.65 3.87 19.66
CA ALA A 580 41.85 3.33 20.29
C ALA A 580 43.17 3.95 19.77
N THR A 581 43.11 4.73 18.70
CA THR A 581 44.24 5.53 18.17
C THR A 581 44.08 7.01 18.57
N PRO A 582 45.17 7.80 18.72
CA PRO A 582 45.08 9.23 19.05
C PRO A 582 44.06 9.92 18.12
N LEU A 583 43.05 10.53 18.73
CA LEU A 583 41.77 10.80 18.06
C LEU A 583 41.86 11.96 17.05
N PRO A 584 41.48 11.77 15.78
CA PRO A 584 41.30 12.87 14.84
C PRO A 584 40.03 13.71 15.09
N TYR A 585 39.16 13.31 16.04
CA TYR A 585 37.88 13.96 16.29
C TYR A 585 37.94 15.07 17.36
N GLU A 586 38.91 14.99 18.29
CA GLU A 586 39.17 16.09 19.24
C GLU A 586 39.60 17.35 18.49
N ASP A 587 40.39 17.17 17.43
CA ASP A 587 40.80 18.23 16.51
C ASP A 587 39.60 18.91 15.82
N LEU A 588 38.51 18.18 15.56
CA LEU A 588 37.28 18.75 15.00
C LEU A 588 36.53 19.67 15.98
N LEU A 589 36.81 19.55 17.28
CA LEU A 589 36.23 20.38 18.33
C LEU A 589 37.07 21.64 18.62
N ILE A 590 38.27 21.76 18.02
CA ILE A 590 39.12 22.95 18.10
C ILE A 590 38.43 24.12 17.38
N ASP A 591 38.50 25.32 17.97
CA ASP A 591 37.69 26.48 17.57
C ASP A 591 37.87 26.96 16.12
N GLY A 592 39.08 26.82 15.58
CA GLY A 592 39.37 27.15 14.18
C GLY A 592 38.74 26.17 13.18
N VAL A 593 38.64 24.90 13.54
CA VAL A 593 38.14 23.82 12.68
C VAL A 593 36.62 23.74 12.77
N ALA A 594 36.09 23.70 14.01
CA ALA A 594 34.65 23.60 14.28
C ALA A 594 33.81 24.73 13.67
N ARG A 595 34.35 25.96 13.55
CA ARG A 595 33.63 27.09 12.94
C ARG A 595 33.47 26.97 11.42
N GLY A 596 34.34 26.21 10.76
CA GLY A 596 34.27 25.93 9.33
C GLY A 596 33.28 24.81 8.96
N HIS A 597 32.77 24.07 9.96
CA HIS A 597 31.87 22.94 9.74
C HIS A 597 30.39 23.32 9.81
N PRO A 598 29.51 22.64 9.05
CA PRO A 598 28.06 22.79 9.17
C PRO A 598 27.56 22.54 10.60
N TYR A 599 26.45 23.19 10.98
CA TYR A 599 25.86 23.12 12.32
C TYR A 599 26.81 23.59 13.43
N PRO A 600 27.27 24.86 13.40
CA PRO A 600 28.23 25.36 14.35
C PRO A 600 27.73 25.23 15.79
N ARG A 601 28.64 24.91 16.70
CA ARG A 601 28.38 24.74 18.13
C ARG A 601 29.22 25.73 18.92
N SER A 602 28.65 26.17 20.05
CA SER A 602 29.34 27.09 20.96
C SER A 602 30.54 26.41 21.61
N VAL A 603 31.50 27.22 22.07
CA VAL A 603 32.67 26.74 22.83
C VAL A 603 32.23 25.86 24.00
N ALA A 604 31.24 26.32 24.77
CA ALA A 604 30.70 25.59 25.92
C ALA A 604 30.12 24.22 25.52
N TRP A 605 29.39 24.13 24.41
CA TRP A 605 28.88 22.85 23.91
C TRP A 605 30.01 21.90 23.54
N ARG A 606 31.08 22.40 22.90
CA ARG A 606 32.22 21.56 22.48
C ARG A 606 33.01 21.02 23.67
N GLN A 607 33.22 21.84 24.71
CA GLN A 607 33.86 21.40 25.95
C GLN A 607 33.04 20.30 26.65
N GLU A 608 31.73 20.50 26.77
CA GLU A 608 30.83 19.49 27.32
C GLU A 608 30.79 18.21 26.46
N ALA A 609 30.84 18.33 25.14
CA ALA A 609 30.89 17.19 24.23
C ALA A 609 32.16 16.36 24.44
N LEU A 610 33.32 17.00 24.60
CA LEU A 610 34.59 16.33 24.90
C LEU A 610 34.48 15.53 26.22
N ALA A 611 34.02 16.16 27.29
CA ALA A 611 33.88 15.52 28.60
C ALA A 611 32.92 14.32 28.56
N ARG A 612 31.79 14.42 27.84
CA ARG A 612 30.86 13.31 27.64
C ARG A 612 31.46 12.18 26.81
N MET A 613 32.30 12.51 25.82
CA MET A 613 32.95 11.53 24.96
C MET A 613 34.01 10.75 25.75
N GLU A 614 34.82 11.42 26.56
CA GLU A 614 35.76 10.78 27.49
C GLU A 614 35.05 9.85 28.47
N PHE A 615 33.95 10.32 29.09
CA PHE A 615 33.14 9.49 29.99
C PHE A 615 32.56 8.26 29.29
N LEU A 616 32.05 8.42 28.06
CA LEU A 616 31.53 7.32 27.26
C LEU A 616 32.62 6.28 26.95
N LEU A 617 33.82 6.72 26.54
CA LEU A 617 34.95 5.83 26.27
C LEU A 617 35.41 5.09 27.53
N HIS A 618 35.40 5.76 28.68
CA HIS A 618 35.69 5.12 29.96
C HIS A 618 34.66 4.02 30.28
N MET A 619 33.36 4.30 30.11
CA MET A 619 32.31 3.29 30.29
C MET A 619 32.45 2.09 29.35
N VAL A 620 32.77 2.35 28.07
CA VAL A 620 33.03 1.29 27.08
C VAL A 620 34.24 0.45 27.50
N GLY A 621 35.28 1.10 28.03
CA GLY A 621 36.46 0.42 28.58
C GLY A 621 36.09 -0.57 29.69
N GLN A 622 35.31 -0.11 30.67
CA GLN A 622 34.80 -0.94 31.76
C GLN A 622 33.91 -2.09 31.26
N TRP A 623 33.19 -1.89 30.16
CA TRP A 623 32.35 -2.94 29.56
C TRP A 623 33.20 -4.06 28.95
N GLU A 624 34.25 -3.73 28.21
CA GLU A 624 35.15 -4.74 27.64
C GLU A 624 35.94 -5.48 28.72
N ASP A 625 36.35 -4.81 29.80
CA ASP A 625 37.01 -5.48 30.92
C ASP A 625 36.11 -6.59 31.51
N ARG A 626 34.78 -6.36 31.55
CA ARG A 626 33.80 -7.39 31.93
C ARG A 626 33.75 -8.54 30.93
N GLN A 627 33.78 -8.25 29.62
CA GLN A 627 33.82 -9.27 28.58
C GLN A 627 35.10 -10.11 28.67
N VAL A 628 36.27 -9.50 28.85
CA VAL A 628 37.55 -10.21 29.02
C VAL A 628 37.50 -11.10 30.26
N THR A 629 36.98 -10.59 31.38
CA THR A 629 36.80 -11.36 32.62
C THR A 629 35.85 -12.54 32.43
N TRP A 630 34.76 -12.34 31.69
CA TRP A 630 33.81 -13.40 31.36
C TRP A 630 34.44 -14.48 30.48
N SER A 631 35.09 -14.10 29.38
CA SER A 631 35.77 -15.03 28.46
C SER A 631 36.86 -15.84 29.16
N ALA A 632 37.65 -15.22 30.05
CA ALA A 632 38.68 -15.91 30.84
C ALA A 632 38.11 -16.99 31.77
N SER A 633 36.90 -16.79 32.29
CA SER A 633 36.20 -17.75 33.16
C SER A 633 35.35 -18.77 32.39
N HIS A 634 35.13 -18.58 31.09
CA HIS A 634 34.28 -19.43 30.24
C HIS A 634 34.96 -19.82 28.92
N PRO A 635 35.99 -20.69 28.93
CA PRO A 635 36.77 -21.04 27.73
C PRO A 635 35.94 -21.64 26.58
N GLY A 636 34.81 -22.28 26.90
CA GLY A 636 33.90 -22.88 25.92
C GLY A 636 33.09 -21.88 25.08
N TRP A 637 33.19 -20.57 25.36
CA TRP A 637 32.47 -19.54 24.62
C TRP A 637 33.15 -19.09 23.32
N GLY A 638 34.47 -19.32 23.18
CA GLY A 638 35.27 -18.87 22.03
C GLY A 638 35.38 -17.35 21.96
N ASP A 639 35.48 -16.81 20.74
CA ASP A 639 35.62 -15.36 20.49
C ASP A 639 34.29 -14.59 20.48
N ALA A 640 33.17 -15.25 20.77
CA ALA A 640 31.85 -14.62 20.76
C ALA A 640 31.66 -13.67 21.95
N ARG A 641 31.06 -12.50 21.70
CA ARG A 641 30.66 -11.57 22.77
C ARG A 641 29.53 -12.14 23.63
N PHE A 642 29.35 -11.61 24.84
CA PHE A 642 28.38 -12.13 25.81
C PHE A 642 26.96 -12.19 25.24
N PHE A 643 26.46 -11.11 24.64
CA PHE A 643 25.11 -11.06 24.08
C PHE A 643 24.99 -11.63 22.66
N GLU A 644 26.12 -11.78 21.97
CA GLU A 644 26.19 -12.39 20.63
C GLU A 644 26.01 -13.92 20.68
N LYS A 645 26.53 -14.55 21.74
CA LYS A 645 26.46 -16.00 21.92
C LYS A 645 25.00 -16.45 22.00
N ASP A 646 24.62 -17.40 21.13
CA ASP A 646 23.26 -17.91 21.01
C ASP A 646 22.20 -16.82 20.75
N GLY A 647 22.65 -15.67 20.23
CA GLY A 647 21.81 -14.52 19.93
C GLY A 647 20.76 -14.80 18.84
N PRO A 648 19.64 -14.05 18.83
CA PRO A 648 18.59 -14.22 17.83
C PRO A 648 19.10 -14.05 16.39
N LYS A 649 18.70 -14.93 15.46
CA LYS A 649 19.08 -14.86 14.03
C LYS A 649 17.90 -14.51 13.09
N PRO A 650 18.11 -13.71 12.01
CA PRO A 650 19.38 -13.11 11.61
C PRO A 650 19.77 -12.01 12.56
N GLU A 651 21.07 -11.74 12.60
CA GLU A 651 21.61 -10.53 13.19
C GLU A 651 20.93 -9.31 12.56
N GLY A 652 20.70 -8.31 13.41
CA GLY A 652 20.24 -7.02 12.98
C GLY A 652 21.38 -6.22 12.37
N SER A 653 21.09 -4.95 12.13
CA SER A 653 22.16 -3.97 12.01
C SER A 653 21.62 -2.67 12.56
N LEU A 654 22.32 -2.08 13.52
CA LEU A 654 22.00 -0.72 13.94
C LEU A 654 22.32 0.26 12.82
N ARG A 655 21.27 0.81 12.17
CA ARG A 655 21.42 1.85 11.14
C ARG A 655 20.79 3.15 11.56
N VAL A 656 21.52 4.24 11.40
CA VAL A 656 20.95 5.59 11.39
C VAL A 656 20.07 5.69 10.15
N THR A 657 18.76 5.53 10.36
CA THR A 657 17.77 5.69 9.29
C THR A 657 17.08 7.04 9.48
N PRO A 658 16.91 7.83 8.41
CA PRO A 658 16.12 9.05 8.52
C PRO A 658 14.71 8.68 8.97
N LYS A 659 14.11 9.54 9.79
CA LYS A 659 12.65 9.53 9.94
C LYS A 659 12.12 9.90 8.56
N VAL A 660 11.56 8.91 7.86
CA VAL A 660 10.89 9.09 6.56
C VAL A 660 9.55 9.76 6.83
#